data_AF-A0A2D2CZJ0-F1
#
_entry.id   AF-A0A2D2CZJ0-F1
#
_cell.length_a   1.000
_cell.length_b   1.000
_cell.length_c   1.000
_cell.angle_alpha   90.00
_cell.angle_beta   90.00
_cell.angle_gamma   90.00
#
_symmetry.space_group_name_H-M   'P 1'
#
loop_
_entity.id
_entity.type
_entity.pdbx_description
1 polymer ?
#
loop_
_entity_poly.entity_id
_entity_poly.type
_entity_poly.pdbx_seq_one_letter_code
_entity_poly.pdbx_strand_id
1 'polypeptide(L)'
;MFWCDLRVISASRIGHCDVGARRLLLAGTSALALTLAAAQDGAARPLHGGAGFSPPAVAADAASTAARQADAITRRSLDSLTRAAQAVQALKAAQLAAQQAIRSGLEAPQGVNGIVVDGLSRYGSLGPNHLGLVIDPRSDPNLWINAIKPDAARGTANCSGGHCTVTVKQTAQRAVATWQQFNVGSNTTVDFDQSGGNSQNGNDWVIINRIDATGRPSQILGQISAEGTVLLINPNGIIFNGGSQINVGSLVASSLDIDSNLAASVFAEGDHKNYQYSLPPSFTDFFVPVNESAANRMFVDNGLYLNVASSTGKAVVLTQGDLSQVPTVSSAGDIVVERGATIATSRNTVSGAGGYVALTGAQVSNSGYISTPGGRAILAAVGNEPYDTAVRNQLQIADPTPTQTGVARTKIVSFPPGVQPGGGQALVANNAGGLIEADDGNITLFGNQVMQAGGLSANTSVERPGSITINAVGGDVDLAAGSFISILPSSTSGVITTKTLLSASDYFQKNLQPQINITAVGDILVHGDEIDPVTGAALPGVFIKAPGGAVTMNAGDGGTVLLDKGSIVDLSGLAGVSAPIAQYLINVLITQAEVADNPLSRALIGSTVTIDARLHGVRADGLAWVGSPILDLSGDVGTIPQTIEQLLSVGGSFTSSSLKPDGAANTAYFVQKPGSIIDISGGYVNYQGGQIATTRLVGSNGRIYDIGNADPSIAYVGVAGQFKVDHPRWNVSEIYTSGLNALQSEPAYFSGSNAGSIFVAAGVPLLAGTVIADTVAGPRQRASDSLPQNASLGITFTIRAGQIFNDNAVLQIGGAGVDPFGVVEGLTPLTASTFDWGTALADAGKYVPIYTDILSAAGFGSISVAGAELLTMPYSGSGPVATLTTRPGPSASFGEAAPSTAKAVPGITLSGVTTIDGVLNAPSSNISLKGANFGERYDGSTSKTLPEPQQDLVLGPHAVLDVAGLWVNDSGVTSDGLQGSSFIDGGSVSITTPTGIKGSNSTYVDVTQSIVLQRGSVIDVSGGGHVGVNNHLDYGADGLPAGKGGNLTLRVYNDGLLPFECLTSCQQGSATLVPPTDGVLNANIALGGTIYA
;
A
#
# COMPACT_ATOMS: atom_id res chain seq x y z
N MET A 1 -50.19 20.10 -8.57
CA MET A 1 -51.63 20.24 -8.88
C MET A 1 -52.15 21.40 -8.04
N PHE A 2 -52.42 22.57 -8.65
CA PHE A 2 -52.80 23.86 -8.00
C PHE A 2 -51.77 24.46 -7.01
N TRP A 3 -51.57 25.79 -6.87
CA TRP A 3 -51.65 26.92 -7.83
C TRP A 3 -50.98 28.19 -7.22
N CYS A 4 -50.70 29.19 -8.08
CA CYS A 4 -50.66 30.68 -8.00
C CYS A 4 -50.99 31.44 -6.66
N ASP A 5 -50.83 32.77 -6.43
CA ASP A 5 -50.53 34.02 -7.23
C ASP A 5 -50.29 35.22 -6.23
N LEU A 6 -50.00 36.53 -6.48
CA LEU A 6 -49.61 37.39 -7.64
C LEU A 6 -49.14 38.83 -7.17
N ARG A 7 -48.04 39.40 -7.73
CA ARG A 7 -47.70 40.88 -7.90
C ARG A 7 -47.58 41.82 -6.64
N VAL A 8 -46.68 42.82 -6.48
CA VAL A 8 -46.10 43.97 -7.26
C VAL A 8 -46.79 45.33 -6.96
N ILE A 9 -46.07 46.48 -7.10
CA ILE A 9 -46.46 47.94 -6.94
C ILE A 9 -46.31 48.54 -5.50
N SER A 10 -45.96 49.82 -5.22
CA SER A 10 -45.00 50.83 -5.77
C SER A 10 -44.96 52.14 -4.91
N ALA A 11 -43.97 53.04 -5.13
CA ALA A 11 -43.95 54.52 -4.84
C ALA A 11 -43.97 55.02 -3.36
N SER A 12 -43.03 55.89 -2.89
CA SER A 12 -42.90 57.37 -3.00
C SER A 12 -43.85 58.18 -2.07
N ARG A 13 -43.55 59.36 -1.46
CA ARG A 13 -42.61 60.48 -1.76
C ARG A 13 -42.53 61.48 -0.57
N ILE A 14 -41.44 62.29 -0.47
CA ILE A 14 -41.35 63.64 0.19
C ILE A 14 -41.53 63.72 1.74
N GLY A 15 -40.77 64.53 2.51
CA GLY A 15 -39.52 65.26 2.22
C GLY A 15 -39.14 66.40 3.20
N HIS A 16 -37.84 66.72 3.22
CA HIS A 16 -37.17 68.01 3.54
C HIS A 16 -37.45 68.79 4.84
N CYS A 17 -36.39 68.98 5.63
CA CYS A 17 -35.93 70.30 6.10
C CYS A 17 -34.39 70.27 6.23
N ASP A 18 -33.71 71.43 6.20
CA ASP A 18 -32.26 71.56 5.93
C ASP A 18 -31.54 72.48 6.95
N VAL A 19 -30.24 72.75 6.73
CA VAL A 19 -29.25 73.53 7.51
C VAL A 19 -28.47 72.70 8.55
N GLY A 20 -27.15 72.48 8.40
CA GLY A 20 -26.29 72.75 7.24
C GLY A 20 -24.77 72.68 7.53
N ALA A 21 -23.96 72.37 6.50
CA ALA A 21 -22.49 72.48 6.42
C ALA A 21 -21.65 71.68 7.45
N ARG A 22 -20.77 70.73 7.07
CA ARG A 22 -19.68 70.89 6.08
C ARG A 22 -18.98 69.54 5.74
N ARG A 23 -18.42 69.46 4.52
CA ARG A 23 -17.33 68.57 4.01
C ARG A 23 -17.64 67.09 3.67
N LEU A 24 -17.29 66.75 2.41
CA LEU A 24 -16.97 65.46 1.74
C LEU A 24 -17.61 64.17 2.28
N LEU A 25 -18.52 63.51 1.55
CA LEU A 25 -18.37 62.73 0.29
C LEU A 25 -17.64 61.38 0.41
N LEU A 26 -18.42 60.32 0.20
CA LEU A 26 -18.12 58.95 -0.27
C LEU A 26 -16.85 58.26 0.26
N ALA A 27 -17.07 57.35 1.21
CA ALA A 27 -16.41 56.04 1.23
C ALA A 27 -17.49 54.98 0.96
N GLY A 28 -17.27 54.02 0.04
CA GLY A 28 -18.28 52.99 -0.22
C GLY A 28 -18.19 52.21 -1.53
N THR A 29 -17.07 51.50 -1.79
CA THR A 29 -16.99 50.19 -2.52
C THR A 29 -15.52 49.74 -2.60
N SER A 30 -14.98 49.19 -1.51
CA SER A 30 -13.76 48.34 -1.49
C SER A 30 -13.55 47.79 -0.07
N ALA A 31 -13.94 46.54 0.15
CA ALA A 31 -13.73 45.84 1.43
C ALA A 31 -13.47 44.33 1.26
N LEU A 32 -13.95 43.71 0.17
CA LEU A 32 -13.71 42.30 -0.15
C LEU A 32 -12.47 42.04 -1.05
N ALA A 33 -11.82 43.11 -1.54
CA ALA A 33 -10.68 43.02 -2.46
C ALA A 33 -9.30 43.21 -1.78
N LEU A 34 -9.26 43.42 -0.46
CA LEU A 34 -8.01 43.64 0.30
C LEU A 34 -7.57 42.43 1.13
N THR A 35 -8.34 41.33 1.16
CA THR A 35 -8.09 40.18 2.06
C THR A 35 -7.51 38.95 1.38
N LEU A 36 -7.18 39.00 0.09
CA LEU A 36 -6.53 37.91 -0.67
C LEU A 36 -5.23 38.34 -1.40
N ALA A 37 -4.72 39.55 -1.13
CA ALA A 37 -3.54 40.12 -1.80
C ALA A 37 -2.28 40.17 -0.91
N ALA A 38 -2.20 39.30 0.10
CA ALA A 38 -1.14 39.29 1.12
C ALA A 38 -0.37 37.95 1.13
N ALA A 39 0.21 37.58 -0.01
CA ALA A 39 0.97 36.34 -0.19
C ALA A 39 2.06 36.42 -1.29
N GLN A 40 2.61 37.61 -1.55
CA GLN A 40 3.75 37.82 -2.47
C GLN A 40 4.71 38.91 -1.96
N ASP A 41 5.36 38.67 -0.82
CA ASP A 41 6.55 39.44 -0.43
C ASP A 41 7.78 38.85 -1.12
N GLY A 42 8.16 39.41 -2.27
CA GLY A 42 9.51 39.23 -2.82
C GLY A 42 10.52 39.92 -1.89
N ALA A 43 11.39 39.15 -1.24
CA ALA A 43 12.12 39.55 -0.03
C ALA A 43 13.28 40.55 -0.24
N ALA A 44 12.98 41.76 -0.74
CA ALA A 44 13.89 42.90 -0.71
C ALA A 44 14.06 43.41 0.74
N ARG A 45 15.03 42.84 1.47
CA ARG A 45 15.28 43.09 2.91
C ARG A 45 15.36 44.59 3.26
N PRO A 46 14.46 45.14 4.10
CA PRO A 46 14.67 46.44 4.72
C PRO A 46 15.66 46.30 5.89
N LEU A 47 16.94 46.60 5.65
CA LEU A 47 17.89 46.81 6.74
C LEU A 47 17.47 48.05 7.55
N HIS A 48 17.32 47.86 8.87
CA HIS A 48 16.85 48.83 9.89
C HIS A 48 15.33 49.09 9.93
N GLY A 49 14.60 48.25 10.69
CA GLY A 49 13.24 48.49 11.15
C GLY A 49 13.00 47.90 12.54
N GLY A 50 13.23 48.68 13.59
CA GLY A 50 13.25 48.18 14.98
C GLY A 50 11.86 47.96 15.60
N ALA A 51 11.29 46.77 15.40
CA ALA A 51 10.19 46.25 16.22
C ALA A 51 10.71 45.12 17.11
N GLY A 52 10.69 45.31 18.43
CA GLY A 52 11.18 44.32 19.38
C GLY A 52 10.16 43.20 19.61
N PHE A 53 10.26 42.12 18.82
CA PHE A 53 9.57 40.87 19.11
C PHE A 53 10.03 40.32 20.46
N SER A 54 9.10 39.89 21.32
CA SER A 54 9.46 39.24 22.59
C SER A 54 9.76 37.75 22.33
N PRO A 55 10.96 37.24 22.68
CA PRO A 55 11.31 35.84 22.43
C PRO A 55 10.30 34.79 22.91
N PRO A 56 9.65 34.94 24.09
CA PRO A 56 8.62 34.00 24.54
C PRO A 56 7.39 33.91 23.62
N ALA A 57 7.08 34.96 22.84
CA ALA A 57 5.95 34.95 21.92
C ALA A 57 6.27 34.13 20.65
N VAL A 58 7.48 34.26 20.11
CA VAL A 58 7.95 33.47 18.96
C VAL A 58 8.05 31.99 19.35
N ALA A 59 8.60 31.71 20.54
CA ALA A 59 8.67 30.36 21.10
C ALA A 59 7.27 29.72 21.25
N ALA A 60 6.31 30.48 21.78
CA ALA A 60 4.93 30.02 21.95
C ALA A 60 4.21 29.78 20.62
N ASP A 61 4.44 30.59 19.59
CA ASP A 61 3.80 30.39 18.28
C ASP A 61 4.38 29.17 17.55
N ALA A 62 5.70 28.97 17.56
CA ALA A 62 6.34 27.79 17.00
C ALA A 62 5.91 26.50 17.73
N ALA A 63 5.96 26.48 19.07
CA ALA A 63 5.51 25.34 19.87
C ALA A 63 4.00 25.05 19.68
N SER A 64 3.16 26.09 19.63
CA SER A 64 1.73 25.93 19.35
C SER A 64 1.43 25.52 17.90
N THR A 65 2.32 25.80 16.95
CA THR A 65 2.19 25.34 15.55
C THR A 65 2.44 23.85 15.45
N ALA A 66 3.52 23.35 16.06
CA ALA A 66 3.79 21.92 16.18
C ALA A 66 2.65 21.18 16.94
N ALA A 67 2.12 21.78 18.02
CA ALA A 67 0.98 21.23 18.73
C ALA A 67 -0.30 21.20 17.87
N ARG A 68 -0.61 22.29 17.13
CA ARG A 68 -1.73 22.34 16.18
C ARG A 68 -1.62 21.28 15.07
N GLN A 69 -0.41 20.99 14.59
CA GLN A 69 -0.14 19.93 13.61
C GLN A 69 -0.35 18.53 14.21
N ALA A 70 0.17 18.26 15.41
CA ALA A 70 -0.06 16.99 16.11
C ALA A 70 -1.55 16.74 16.39
N ASP A 71 -2.29 17.77 16.80
CA ASP A 71 -3.75 17.73 16.97
C ASP A 71 -4.50 17.40 15.66
N ALA A 72 -4.07 17.98 14.54
CA ALA A 72 -4.68 17.74 13.23
C ALA A 72 -4.42 16.30 12.73
N ILE A 73 -3.18 15.83 12.82
CA ILE A 73 -2.79 14.44 12.48
C ILE A 73 -3.55 13.45 13.38
N THR A 74 -3.68 13.74 14.67
CA THR A 74 -4.46 12.92 15.62
C THR A 74 -5.92 12.81 15.24
N ARG A 75 -6.58 13.93 14.91
CA ARG A 75 -8.00 13.91 14.50
C ARG A 75 -8.20 13.09 13.24
N ARG A 76 -7.40 13.31 12.17
CA ARG A 76 -7.44 12.49 10.95
C ARG A 76 -7.26 10.99 11.24
N SER A 77 -6.25 10.63 12.04
CA SER A 77 -5.98 9.23 12.41
C SER A 77 -7.14 8.61 13.21
N LEU A 78 -7.77 9.33 14.13
CA LEU A 78 -8.89 8.83 14.93
C LEU A 78 -10.19 8.74 14.12
N ASP A 79 -10.49 9.74 13.28
CA ASP A 79 -11.68 9.76 12.41
C ASP A 79 -11.61 8.61 11.39
N SER A 80 -10.42 8.37 10.84
CA SER A 80 -10.12 7.27 9.91
C SER A 80 -10.29 5.89 10.55
N LEU A 81 -9.68 5.65 11.71
CA LEU A 81 -9.83 4.39 12.46
C LEU A 81 -11.28 4.18 12.92
N THR A 82 -11.99 5.26 13.24
CA THR A 82 -13.41 5.24 13.62
C THR A 82 -14.30 4.88 12.43
N ARG A 83 -14.06 5.48 11.25
CA ARG A 83 -14.74 5.12 9.99
C ARG A 83 -14.52 3.64 9.65
N ALA A 84 -13.29 3.15 9.77
CA ALA A 84 -12.95 1.75 9.54
C ALA A 84 -13.70 0.80 10.48
N ALA A 85 -13.65 1.06 11.79
CA ALA A 85 -14.36 0.25 12.79
C ALA A 85 -15.89 0.29 12.59
N GLN A 86 -16.46 1.45 12.26
CA GLN A 86 -17.89 1.60 11.98
C GLN A 86 -18.33 0.84 10.72
N ALA A 87 -17.53 0.83 9.65
CA ALA A 87 -17.84 0.07 8.44
C ALA A 87 -17.94 -1.44 8.72
N VAL A 88 -16.94 -2.02 9.41
CA VAL A 88 -16.95 -3.45 9.78
C VAL A 88 -18.11 -3.77 10.73
N GLN A 89 -18.39 -2.91 11.71
CA GLN A 89 -19.52 -3.09 12.64
C GLN A 89 -20.88 -3.02 11.93
N ALA A 90 -21.06 -2.09 10.98
CA ALA A 90 -22.29 -1.95 10.20
C ALA A 90 -22.55 -3.19 9.32
N LEU A 91 -21.51 -3.71 8.64
CA LEU A 91 -21.62 -4.94 7.85
C LEU A 91 -21.94 -6.15 8.74
N LYS A 92 -21.25 -6.33 9.87
CA LYS A 92 -21.55 -7.40 10.85
C LYS A 92 -22.99 -7.32 11.38
N ALA A 93 -23.47 -6.11 11.69
CA ALA A 93 -24.85 -5.90 12.13
C ALA A 93 -25.88 -6.22 11.02
N ALA A 94 -25.61 -5.83 9.77
CA ALA A 94 -26.46 -6.13 8.62
C ALA A 94 -26.56 -7.64 8.34
N GLN A 95 -25.44 -8.37 8.44
CA GLN A 95 -25.40 -9.83 8.29
C GLN A 95 -26.16 -10.54 9.40
N LEU A 96 -25.99 -10.11 10.66
CA LEU A 96 -26.74 -10.65 11.79
C LEU A 96 -28.26 -10.37 11.66
N ALA A 97 -28.65 -9.18 11.21
CA ALA A 97 -30.05 -8.82 10.97
C ALA A 97 -30.67 -9.67 9.85
N ALA A 98 -29.97 -9.88 8.73
CA ALA A 98 -30.42 -10.76 7.66
C ALA A 98 -30.59 -12.21 8.14
N GLN A 99 -29.61 -12.74 8.88
CA GLN A 99 -29.69 -14.08 9.47
C GLN A 99 -30.90 -14.23 10.43
N GLN A 100 -31.24 -13.19 11.19
CA GLN A 100 -32.43 -13.17 12.05
C GLN A 100 -33.75 -13.08 11.25
N ALA A 101 -33.80 -12.26 10.21
CA ALA A 101 -34.97 -12.13 9.33
C ALA A 101 -35.31 -13.45 8.63
N ILE A 102 -34.29 -14.16 8.13
CA ILE A 102 -34.45 -15.44 7.44
C ILE A 102 -34.85 -16.55 8.43
N ARG A 103 -34.20 -16.65 9.60
CA ARG A 103 -34.58 -17.62 10.65
C ARG A 103 -36.00 -17.41 11.20
N SER A 104 -36.53 -16.20 11.14
CA SER A 104 -37.89 -15.88 11.55
C SER A 104 -38.93 -15.98 10.42
N GLY A 105 -38.51 -16.32 9.20
CA GLY A 105 -39.38 -16.41 8.02
C GLY A 105 -39.91 -15.06 7.52
N LEU A 106 -39.31 -13.95 7.94
CA LEU A 106 -39.60 -12.60 7.43
C LEU A 106 -38.99 -12.38 6.04
N GLU A 107 -37.90 -13.09 5.74
CA GLU A 107 -37.28 -13.18 4.41
C GLU A 107 -37.13 -14.65 4.01
N ALA A 108 -37.26 -14.94 2.72
CA ALA A 108 -36.94 -16.24 2.16
C ALA A 108 -35.47 -16.28 1.70
N PRO A 109 -34.73 -17.39 1.90
CA PRO A 109 -33.45 -17.60 1.23
C PRO A 109 -33.62 -17.51 -0.29
N GLN A 110 -32.63 -16.97 -0.99
CA GLN A 110 -32.66 -16.86 -2.45
C GLN A 110 -32.07 -18.13 -3.08
N GLY A 111 -32.00 -18.21 -4.41
CA GLY A 111 -31.34 -19.32 -5.13
C GLY A 111 -31.98 -20.72 -5.02
N VAL A 112 -32.93 -20.94 -4.10
CA VAL A 112 -33.55 -22.26 -3.83
C VAL A 112 -34.48 -22.70 -4.96
N ASN A 113 -33.96 -23.52 -5.88
CA ASN A 113 -34.73 -24.13 -6.96
C ASN A 113 -35.20 -25.55 -6.61
N GLY A 114 -36.15 -25.65 -5.67
CA GLY A 114 -36.76 -26.91 -5.24
C GLY A 114 -37.20 -26.89 -3.77
N ILE A 115 -37.55 -28.06 -3.24
CA ILE A 115 -37.78 -28.26 -1.79
C ILE A 115 -36.57 -29.00 -1.23
N VAL A 116 -35.75 -28.33 -0.41
CA VAL A 116 -34.65 -28.98 0.31
C VAL A 116 -35.21 -29.67 1.55
N VAL A 117 -35.10 -30.99 1.59
CA VAL A 117 -35.65 -31.85 2.64
C VAL A 117 -34.66 -31.96 3.81
N ASP A 118 -35.18 -31.88 5.04
CA ASP A 118 -34.37 -32.04 6.24
C ASP A 118 -33.95 -33.50 6.50
N GLY A 119 -32.71 -33.67 6.96
CA GLY A 119 -32.12 -34.96 7.33
C GLY A 119 -31.61 -35.82 6.17
N LEU A 120 -31.22 -37.05 6.50
CA LEU A 120 -30.71 -38.02 5.53
C LEU A 120 -31.87 -38.60 4.71
N SER A 121 -31.90 -38.29 3.42
CA SER A 121 -32.87 -38.82 2.48
C SER A 121 -32.44 -40.18 1.94
N ARG A 122 -33.41 -41.05 1.63
CA ARG A 122 -33.10 -42.33 0.98
C ARG A 122 -32.97 -42.12 -0.52
N TYR A 123 -32.05 -42.87 -1.13
CA TYR A 123 -31.93 -42.94 -2.58
C TYR A 123 -33.30 -43.25 -3.23
N GLY A 124 -33.76 -42.33 -4.09
CA GLY A 124 -35.05 -42.39 -4.76
C GLY A 124 -36.31 -42.18 -3.91
N SER A 125 -36.21 -41.77 -2.64
CA SER A 125 -37.40 -41.33 -1.87
C SER A 125 -37.80 -39.88 -2.14
N LEU A 126 -37.04 -39.17 -2.99
CA LEU A 126 -37.25 -37.78 -3.36
C LEU A 126 -37.96 -37.69 -4.72
N GLY A 127 -39.07 -36.94 -4.79
CA GLY A 127 -39.70 -36.59 -6.06
C GLY A 127 -38.87 -35.56 -6.84
N PRO A 128 -39.11 -35.35 -8.15
CA PRO A 128 -38.21 -34.64 -9.07
C PRO A 128 -37.90 -33.16 -8.74
N ASN A 129 -38.67 -32.53 -7.85
CA ASN A 129 -38.46 -31.15 -7.38
C ASN A 129 -37.96 -31.07 -5.93
N HIS A 130 -37.61 -32.20 -5.32
CA HIS A 130 -36.99 -32.26 -3.99
C HIS A 130 -35.47 -32.43 -4.12
N LEU A 131 -34.77 -31.90 -3.13
CA LEU A 131 -33.32 -31.96 -2.95
C LEU A 131 -33.03 -32.43 -1.53
N GLY A 132 -31.90 -33.10 -1.30
CA GLY A 132 -31.50 -33.48 0.06
C GLY A 132 -30.09 -34.03 0.16
N LEU A 133 -29.77 -34.62 1.31
CA LEU A 133 -28.60 -35.47 1.52
C LEU A 133 -28.92 -36.89 1.03
N VAL A 134 -28.34 -37.30 -0.10
CA VAL A 134 -28.55 -38.62 -0.71
C VAL A 134 -27.20 -39.27 -0.99
N ILE A 135 -26.90 -40.35 -0.28
CA ILE A 135 -25.70 -41.16 -0.49
C ILE A 135 -25.78 -41.83 -1.87
N ASP A 136 -24.65 -41.87 -2.58
CA ASP A 136 -24.52 -42.59 -3.84
C ASP A 136 -24.91 -44.09 -3.72
N PRO A 137 -25.82 -44.59 -4.57
CA PRO A 137 -26.24 -46.00 -4.60
C PRO A 137 -25.19 -46.96 -5.18
N ARG A 138 -24.15 -46.49 -5.87
CA ARG A 138 -23.11 -47.34 -6.46
C ARG A 138 -22.41 -48.20 -5.40
N SER A 139 -22.11 -49.44 -5.75
CA SER A 139 -21.53 -50.44 -4.83
C SER A 139 -19.99 -50.50 -4.86
N ASP A 140 -19.31 -49.47 -5.35
CA ASP A 140 -17.85 -49.39 -5.32
C ASP A 140 -17.36 -49.00 -3.89
N PRO A 141 -16.51 -49.81 -3.22
CA PRO A 141 -15.96 -49.45 -1.91
C PRO A 141 -15.10 -48.17 -1.91
N ASN A 142 -14.59 -47.72 -3.06
CA ASN A 142 -13.74 -46.53 -3.18
C ASN A 142 -14.51 -45.19 -3.13
N LEU A 143 -15.84 -45.26 -3.04
CA LEU A 143 -16.71 -44.08 -2.91
C LEU A 143 -16.80 -43.57 -1.47
N TRP A 144 -16.51 -44.44 -0.49
CA TRP A 144 -16.57 -44.15 0.94
C TRP A 144 -15.37 -44.76 1.66
N ILE A 145 -14.25 -44.06 1.65
CA ILE A 145 -12.97 -44.51 2.22
C ILE A 145 -12.73 -43.77 3.53
N ASN A 146 -12.41 -44.49 4.61
CA ASN A 146 -12.15 -43.94 5.96
C ASN A 146 -13.29 -43.05 6.53
N ALA A 147 -14.50 -43.16 6.00
CA ALA A 147 -15.71 -42.48 6.48
C ALA A 147 -16.84 -43.50 6.65
N ILE A 148 -17.56 -43.44 7.77
CA ILE A 148 -18.72 -44.29 8.04
C ILE A 148 -19.95 -43.63 7.39
N LYS A 149 -20.61 -44.34 6.45
CA LYS A 149 -21.90 -43.93 5.87
C LYS A 149 -22.92 -43.59 6.97
N PRO A 150 -23.55 -42.41 6.97
CA PRO A 150 -24.60 -42.09 7.92
C PRO A 150 -25.83 -42.99 7.66
N ASP A 151 -26.46 -43.46 8.74
CA ASP A 151 -27.55 -44.44 8.69
C ASP A 151 -28.49 -44.22 9.87
N ALA A 152 -29.77 -43.97 9.57
CA ALA A 152 -30.81 -43.79 10.58
C ALA A 152 -31.02 -45.03 11.45
N ALA A 153 -30.75 -46.24 10.93
CA ALA A 153 -30.81 -47.48 11.70
C ALA A 153 -29.63 -47.65 12.68
N ARG A 154 -28.58 -46.81 12.56
CA ARG A 154 -27.39 -46.78 13.44
C ARG A 154 -27.33 -45.53 14.32
N GLY A 155 -28.33 -44.66 14.24
CA GLY A 155 -28.38 -43.40 14.99
C GLY A 155 -27.46 -42.28 14.47
N THR A 156 -26.70 -42.51 13.39
CA THR A 156 -25.84 -41.48 12.76
C THR A 156 -26.59 -40.58 11.78
N ALA A 157 -27.89 -40.80 11.58
CA ALA A 157 -28.81 -39.80 11.07
C ALA A 157 -30.06 -39.79 11.96
N ASN A 158 -30.22 -38.73 12.76
CA ASN A 158 -31.28 -38.62 13.78
C ASN A 158 -32.08 -37.34 13.57
N CYS A 159 -33.41 -37.43 13.61
CA CYS A 159 -34.32 -36.28 13.53
C CYS A 159 -35.23 -36.26 14.76
N SER A 160 -35.15 -35.18 15.56
CA SER A 160 -35.86 -35.05 16.82
C SER A 160 -36.15 -33.58 17.14
N GLY A 161 -37.30 -33.28 17.77
CA GLY A 161 -37.66 -31.91 18.15
C GLY A 161 -37.85 -30.92 16.98
N GLY A 162 -37.91 -31.41 15.74
CA GLY A 162 -37.92 -30.58 14.53
C GLY A 162 -36.54 -30.29 13.93
N HIS A 163 -35.45 -30.79 14.54
CA HIS A 163 -34.08 -30.67 14.02
C HIS A 163 -33.52 -32.04 13.62
N CYS A 164 -32.68 -32.08 12.58
CA CYS A 164 -32.00 -33.28 12.10
C CYS A 164 -30.49 -33.14 12.20
N THR A 165 -29.80 -34.17 12.69
CA THR A 165 -28.33 -34.25 12.71
C THR A 165 -27.89 -35.46 11.90
N VAL A 166 -26.98 -35.26 10.95
CA VAL A 166 -26.43 -36.30 10.06
C VAL A 166 -24.92 -36.34 10.25
N THR A 167 -24.44 -37.31 11.02
CA THR A 167 -23.03 -37.43 11.41
C THR A 167 -22.26 -38.35 10.47
N VAL A 168 -21.25 -37.83 9.80
CA VAL A 168 -20.28 -38.57 8.99
C VAL A 168 -19.03 -38.77 9.84
N LYS A 169 -18.88 -39.95 10.46
CA LYS A 169 -17.73 -40.25 11.30
C LYS A 169 -16.51 -40.64 10.46
N GLN A 170 -15.45 -39.85 10.57
CA GLN A 170 -14.14 -40.14 9.97
C GLN A 170 -13.36 -41.12 10.86
N THR A 171 -12.55 -41.99 10.25
CA THR A 171 -11.82 -43.07 10.96
C THR A 171 -10.30 -43.08 10.72
N ALA A 172 -9.79 -42.19 9.85
CA ALA A 172 -8.36 -41.98 9.61
C ALA A 172 -8.13 -40.59 9.03
N GLN A 173 -6.87 -40.13 9.02
CA GLN A 173 -6.45 -38.76 8.66
C GLN A 173 -7.00 -38.21 7.33
N ARG A 174 -7.27 -39.07 6.34
CA ARG A 174 -7.84 -38.68 5.04
C ARG A 174 -9.01 -39.58 4.70
N ALA A 175 -10.14 -38.99 4.34
CA ALA A 175 -11.37 -39.71 4.04
C ALA A 175 -12.09 -39.18 2.80
N VAL A 176 -12.97 -40.00 2.24
CA VAL A 176 -13.75 -39.76 1.03
C VAL A 176 -15.21 -40.10 1.32
N ALA A 177 -16.14 -39.26 0.87
CA ALA A 177 -17.57 -39.53 0.88
C ALA A 177 -18.21 -39.07 -0.45
N THR A 178 -18.68 -40.01 -1.27
CA THR A 178 -19.37 -39.70 -2.53
C THR A 178 -20.89 -39.70 -2.35
N TRP A 179 -21.55 -38.68 -2.86
CA TRP A 179 -22.96 -38.38 -2.71
C TRP A 179 -23.64 -38.24 -4.07
N GLN A 180 -24.83 -38.81 -4.24
CA GLN A 180 -25.68 -38.48 -5.39
C GLN A 180 -26.20 -37.04 -5.26
N GLN A 181 -26.49 -36.60 -4.04
CA GLN A 181 -26.91 -35.23 -3.74
C GLN A 181 -26.37 -34.81 -2.36
N PHE A 182 -25.88 -33.57 -2.26
CA PHE A 182 -25.55 -32.95 -0.99
C PHE A 182 -26.28 -31.61 -0.88
N ASN A 183 -27.44 -31.61 -0.24
CA ASN A 183 -28.23 -30.40 0.04
C ASN A 183 -28.70 -30.46 1.49
N VAL A 184 -28.52 -29.37 2.25
CA VAL A 184 -28.72 -29.34 3.70
C VAL A 184 -29.94 -28.48 4.01
N GLY A 185 -31.05 -29.11 4.43
CA GLY A 185 -32.28 -28.41 4.83
C GLY A 185 -32.05 -27.46 6.02
N SER A 186 -32.93 -26.46 6.17
CA SER A 186 -32.75 -25.37 7.14
C SER A 186 -32.75 -25.82 8.62
N ASN A 187 -33.33 -26.99 8.92
CA ASN A 187 -33.31 -27.60 10.25
C ASN A 187 -32.33 -28.78 10.31
N THR A 188 -31.37 -28.87 9.40
CA THR A 188 -30.39 -29.96 9.33
C THR A 188 -28.98 -29.47 9.69
N THR A 189 -28.29 -30.24 10.53
CA THR A 189 -26.84 -30.13 10.77
C THR A 189 -26.15 -31.34 10.17
N VAL A 190 -25.20 -31.12 9.26
CA VAL A 190 -24.21 -32.14 8.87
C VAL A 190 -23.00 -32.00 9.77
N ASP A 191 -22.60 -33.11 10.39
CA ASP A 191 -21.55 -33.13 11.41
C ASP A 191 -20.44 -34.11 10.99
N PHE A 192 -19.28 -33.58 10.64
CA PHE A 192 -18.11 -34.37 10.31
C PHE A 192 -17.29 -34.61 11.58
N ASP A 193 -17.59 -35.70 12.29
CA ASP A 193 -16.83 -36.17 13.45
C ASP A 193 -15.42 -36.57 13.00
N GLN A 194 -14.50 -35.60 13.14
CA GLN A 194 -13.07 -35.68 12.87
C GLN A 194 -12.27 -35.71 14.18
N SER A 195 -12.94 -36.01 15.29
CA SER A 195 -12.42 -35.93 16.67
C SER A 195 -11.12 -36.69 16.92
N GLY A 196 -10.87 -37.76 16.18
CA GLY A 196 -9.62 -38.53 16.23
C GLY A 196 -8.39 -37.81 15.68
N GLY A 197 -8.56 -36.67 15.00
CA GLY A 197 -7.47 -35.81 14.51
C GLY A 197 -7.09 -34.68 15.46
N ASN A 198 -7.82 -34.49 16.56
CA ASN A 198 -7.58 -33.37 17.48
C ASN A 198 -6.22 -33.49 18.18
N SER A 199 -5.31 -32.57 17.89
CA SER A 199 -3.97 -32.45 18.49
C SER A 199 -3.75 -31.07 19.11
N GLN A 200 -2.67 -30.89 19.88
CA GLN A 200 -2.27 -29.58 20.42
C GLN A 200 -2.07 -28.51 19.31
N ASN A 201 -1.64 -28.94 18.12
CA ASN A 201 -1.36 -28.06 16.99
C ASN A 201 -2.59 -27.80 16.09
N GLY A 202 -3.75 -28.37 16.41
CA GLY A 202 -4.98 -28.31 15.62
C GLY A 202 -5.43 -29.69 15.18
N ASN A 203 -6.36 -29.73 14.23
CA ASN A 203 -6.83 -30.96 13.60
C ASN A 203 -6.37 -31.00 12.14
N ASP A 204 -5.59 -32.01 11.78
CA ASP A 204 -5.01 -32.18 10.43
C ASP A 204 -5.80 -33.20 9.57
N TRP A 205 -6.95 -33.68 10.07
CA TRP A 205 -7.80 -34.58 9.31
C TRP A 205 -8.55 -33.83 8.22
N VAL A 206 -8.77 -34.53 7.11
CA VAL A 206 -9.43 -33.99 5.92
C VAL A 206 -10.42 -34.99 5.33
N ILE A 207 -11.61 -34.52 4.98
CA ILE A 207 -12.60 -35.29 4.20
C ILE A 207 -12.94 -34.59 2.89
N ILE A 208 -12.97 -35.35 1.80
CA ILE A 208 -13.48 -34.89 0.50
C ILE A 208 -14.90 -35.42 0.28
N ASN A 209 -15.86 -34.49 0.17
CA ASN A 209 -17.23 -34.78 -0.23
C ASN A 209 -17.35 -34.54 -1.73
N ARG A 210 -17.59 -35.59 -2.50
CA ARG A 210 -17.84 -35.53 -3.95
C ARG A 210 -19.33 -35.63 -4.22
N ILE A 211 -19.85 -34.77 -5.09
CA ILE A 211 -21.25 -34.79 -5.53
C ILE A 211 -21.30 -35.15 -7.01
N ASP A 212 -22.00 -36.24 -7.32
CA ASP A 212 -22.23 -36.68 -8.68
C ASP A 212 -23.08 -35.67 -9.47
N ALA A 213 -22.83 -35.58 -10.78
CA ALA A 213 -23.45 -34.56 -11.62
C ALA A 213 -24.93 -34.87 -11.89
N THR A 214 -25.82 -34.22 -11.12
CA THR A 214 -27.28 -34.35 -11.20
C THR A 214 -27.96 -33.18 -11.93
N GLY A 215 -27.20 -32.24 -12.48
CA GLY A 215 -27.72 -31.06 -13.19
C GLY A 215 -28.21 -29.93 -12.28
N ARG A 216 -27.89 -29.96 -10.98
CA ARG A 216 -28.32 -28.93 -10.00
C ARG A 216 -27.23 -28.61 -8.95
N PRO A 217 -27.04 -27.33 -8.57
CA PRO A 217 -26.11 -26.95 -7.51
C PRO A 217 -26.55 -27.46 -6.14
N SER A 218 -25.59 -27.63 -5.24
CA SER A 218 -25.82 -27.95 -3.83
C SER A 218 -26.43 -26.76 -3.09
N GLN A 219 -27.62 -26.94 -2.52
CA GLN A 219 -28.31 -25.93 -1.71
C GLN A 219 -28.05 -26.17 -0.21
N ILE A 220 -27.40 -25.23 0.47
CA ILE A 220 -27.03 -25.33 1.89
C ILE A 220 -27.79 -24.26 2.68
N LEU A 221 -28.90 -24.63 3.30
CA LEU A 221 -29.72 -23.75 4.15
C LEU A 221 -29.43 -23.95 5.65
N GLY A 222 -29.02 -25.16 6.04
CA GLY A 222 -28.78 -25.54 7.42
C GLY A 222 -27.34 -25.30 7.90
N GLN A 223 -26.80 -26.26 8.65
CA GLN A 223 -25.52 -26.14 9.34
C GLN A 223 -24.53 -27.21 8.89
N ILE A 224 -23.24 -26.87 8.87
CA ILE A 224 -22.12 -27.80 8.67
C ILE A 224 -21.11 -27.60 9.81
N SER A 225 -20.72 -28.70 10.45
CA SER A 225 -19.80 -28.78 11.60
C SER A 225 -18.64 -29.71 11.28
N ALA A 226 -17.40 -29.32 11.64
CA ALA A 226 -16.22 -30.20 11.60
C ALA A 226 -15.08 -29.65 12.47
N GLU A 227 -14.26 -30.49 13.10
CA GLU A 227 -13.05 -30.00 13.80
C GLU A 227 -11.87 -29.73 12.86
N GLY A 228 -11.79 -30.43 11.73
CA GLY A 228 -10.72 -30.36 10.73
C GLY A 228 -11.19 -29.84 9.37
N THR A 229 -10.56 -30.32 8.30
CA THR A 229 -10.81 -29.82 6.94
C THR A 229 -11.95 -30.56 6.24
N VAL A 230 -12.86 -29.81 5.63
CA VAL A 230 -13.95 -30.30 4.77
C VAL A 230 -13.76 -29.74 3.36
N LEU A 231 -13.67 -30.62 2.36
CA LEU A 231 -13.85 -30.27 0.96
C LEU A 231 -15.27 -30.68 0.53
N LEU A 232 -15.89 -29.84 -0.28
CA LEU A 232 -17.20 -30.03 -0.89
C LEU A 232 -17.08 -29.71 -2.38
N ILE A 233 -17.16 -30.73 -3.24
CA ILE A 233 -16.99 -30.62 -4.68
C ILE A 233 -18.29 -31.01 -5.38
N ASN A 234 -18.94 -30.04 -6.04
CA ASN A 234 -20.12 -30.24 -6.89
C ASN A 234 -19.94 -29.48 -8.22
N PRO A 235 -19.69 -30.16 -9.35
CA PRO A 235 -19.52 -29.51 -10.66
C PRO A 235 -20.66 -28.58 -11.10
N ASN A 236 -21.87 -28.79 -10.56
CA ASN A 236 -23.06 -27.98 -10.85
C ASN A 236 -23.15 -26.69 -10.02
N GLY A 237 -22.19 -26.42 -9.12
CA GLY A 237 -22.17 -25.25 -8.24
C GLY A 237 -22.61 -25.54 -6.80
N ILE A 238 -22.42 -24.56 -5.92
CA ILE A 238 -22.74 -24.62 -4.48
C ILE A 238 -23.30 -23.27 -4.03
N ILE A 239 -24.51 -23.28 -3.47
CA ILE A 239 -25.16 -22.10 -2.90
C ILE A 239 -25.27 -22.29 -1.39
N PHE A 240 -24.53 -21.46 -0.65
CA PHE A 240 -24.71 -21.27 0.79
C PHE A 240 -25.83 -20.25 0.99
N ASN A 241 -27.06 -20.76 1.02
CA ASN A 241 -28.28 -19.96 1.10
C ASN A 241 -28.33 -19.16 2.41
N GLY A 242 -29.09 -18.07 2.39
CA GLY A 242 -29.16 -17.16 3.54
C GLY A 242 -29.63 -17.87 4.81
N GLY A 243 -28.98 -17.54 5.94
CA GLY A 243 -29.23 -18.17 7.25
C GLY A 243 -28.36 -19.38 7.58
N SER A 244 -27.68 -19.97 6.59
CA SER A 244 -26.79 -21.13 6.77
C SER A 244 -25.53 -20.82 7.60
N GLN A 245 -24.97 -21.85 8.24
CA GLN A 245 -23.80 -21.71 9.14
C GLN A 245 -22.81 -22.86 8.94
N ILE A 246 -21.59 -22.52 8.53
CA ILE A 246 -20.52 -23.47 8.26
C ILE A 246 -19.39 -23.16 9.24
N ASN A 247 -19.15 -24.06 10.19
CA ASN A 247 -18.14 -23.92 11.25
C ASN A 247 -17.20 -25.12 11.16
N VAL A 248 -16.01 -24.91 10.59
CA VAL A 248 -15.07 -26.01 10.26
C VAL A 248 -13.63 -25.66 10.66
N GLY A 249 -12.75 -26.66 10.73
CA GLY A 249 -11.30 -26.42 10.82
C GLY A 249 -10.74 -25.79 9.54
N SER A 250 -11.26 -26.13 8.36
CA SER A 250 -11.05 -25.43 7.07
C SER A 250 -12.09 -25.86 6.03
N LEU A 251 -12.41 -25.00 5.06
CA LEU A 251 -13.36 -25.26 3.98
C LEU A 251 -12.70 -25.13 2.60
N VAL A 252 -12.96 -26.10 1.71
CA VAL A 252 -12.91 -25.89 0.26
C VAL A 252 -14.29 -26.15 -0.32
N ALA A 253 -14.89 -25.16 -0.97
CA ALA A 253 -16.10 -25.33 -1.76
C ALA A 253 -15.74 -25.14 -3.24
N SER A 254 -16.00 -26.14 -4.07
CA SER A 254 -15.61 -26.13 -5.47
C SER A 254 -16.66 -26.67 -6.44
N SER A 255 -16.72 -26.08 -7.63
CA SER A 255 -17.28 -26.71 -8.84
C SER A 255 -16.19 -27.16 -9.82
N LEU A 256 -14.92 -27.01 -9.42
CA LEU A 256 -13.74 -27.58 -10.07
C LEU A 256 -13.30 -28.85 -9.31
N ASP A 257 -12.52 -29.70 -9.95
CA ASP A 257 -11.97 -30.92 -9.36
C ASP A 257 -10.44 -30.90 -9.31
N ILE A 258 -9.86 -31.73 -8.45
CA ILE A 258 -8.42 -31.81 -8.19
C ILE A 258 -7.71 -32.50 -9.37
N ASP A 259 -6.89 -31.76 -10.12
CA ASP A 259 -6.11 -32.21 -11.29
C ASP A 259 -4.60 -32.10 -11.05
N SER A 260 -4.16 -32.43 -9.83
CA SER A 260 -2.76 -32.28 -9.40
C SER A 260 -1.81 -33.33 -10.01
N ASN A 261 -2.35 -34.42 -10.58
CA ASN A 261 -1.74 -35.26 -11.62
C ASN A 261 -2.79 -36.21 -12.24
N LEU A 262 -2.40 -36.93 -13.29
CA LEU A 262 -3.26 -37.86 -14.06
C LEU A 262 -4.07 -38.87 -13.25
N ALA A 263 -3.51 -39.41 -12.18
CA ALA A 263 -4.15 -40.43 -11.36
C ALA A 263 -4.96 -39.81 -10.21
N ALA A 264 -4.60 -38.60 -9.78
CA ALA A 264 -5.37 -37.82 -8.80
C ALA A 264 -6.63 -37.17 -9.42
N SER A 265 -6.61 -36.92 -10.73
CA SER A 265 -7.73 -36.37 -11.48
C SER A 265 -8.86 -37.38 -11.68
N VAL A 266 -10.11 -36.98 -11.43
CA VAL A 266 -11.29 -37.77 -11.82
C VAL A 266 -11.49 -37.78 -13.35
N PHE A 267 -10.82 -36.85 -14.04
CA PHE A 267 -10.84 -36.58 -15.48
C PHE A 267 -9.45 -36.88 -16.07
N ALA A 268 -9.03 -38.15 -16.08
CA ALA A 268 -7.68 -38.54 -16.53
C ALA A 268 -7.43 -38.21 -18.02
N GLU A 269 -6.16 -38.01 -18.41
CA GLU A 269 -5.81 -37.58 -19.78
C GLU A 269 -6.41 -38.48 -20.86
N GLY A 270 -7.14 -37.85 -21.78
CA GLY A 270 -7.78 -38.50 -22.93
C GLY A 270 -9.22 -38.95 -22.68
N ASP A 271 -9.68 -39.01 -21.43
CA ASP A 271 -11.08 -39.31 -21.11
C ASP A 271 -11.59 -38.42 -19.94
N HIS A 272 -11.74 -37.13 -20.22
CA HIS A 272 -12.22 -36.14 -19.26
C HIS A 272 -13.75 -36.11 -19.13
N LYS A 273 -14.43 -37.13 -19.66
CA LYS A 273 -15.88 -37.16 -19.83
C LYS A 273 -16.61 -37.66 -18.59
N ASN A 274 -17.85 -37.19 -18.45
CA ASN A 274 -18.82 -37.80 -17.55
C ASN A 274 -19.65 -38.84 -18.31
N TYR A 275 -19.96 -39.97 -17.68
CA TYR A 275 -20.83 -41.00 -18.25
C TYR A 275 -22.16 -41.09 -17.48
N GLN A 276 -23.26 -41.35 -18.21
CA GLN A 276 -24.59 -41.50 -17.63
C GLN A 276 -24.72 -42.83 -16.88
N TYR A 277 -24.89 -42.77 -15.56
CA TYR A 277 -25.23 -43.94 -14.75
C TYR A 277 -26.75 -44.12 -14.76
N SER A 278 -27.24 -45.00 -15.65
CA SER A 278 -28.67 -45.26 -15.81
C SER A 278 -29.26 -46.19 -14.77
N LEU A 279 -30.45 -45.82 -14.29
CA LEU A 279 -31.09 -46.39 -13.10
C LEU A 279 -32.43 -47.07 -13.48
N PRO A 280 -33.06 -47.81 -12.54
CA PRO A 280 -34.38 -48.40 -12.82
C PRO A 280 -35.46 -47.34 -13.12
N PRO A 281 -36.59 -47.69 -13.76
CA PRO A 281 -37.56 -46.72 -14.32
C PRO A 281 -38.32 -45.80 -13.33
N SER A 282 -37.93 -45.75 -12.07
CA SER A 282 -38.52 -44.93 -11.00
C SER A 282 -37.52 -43.95 -10.34
N PHE A 283 -36.37 -43.74 -10.96
CA PHE A 283 -35.26 -42.93 -10.42
C PHE A 283 -34.76 -41.92 -11.47
N THR A 284 -34.06 -40.88 -11.04
CA THR A 284 -33.38 -39.92 -11.92
C THR A 284 -31.92 -40.32 -12.09
N ASP A 285 -31.54 -40.65 -13.33
CA ASP A 285 -30.16 -40.86 -13.77
C ASP A 285 -29.23 -39.69 -13.36
N PHE A 286 -27.95 -40.00 -13.16
CA PHE A 286 -26.90 -39.03 -12.83
C PHE A 286 -25.61 -39.32 -13.58
N PHE A 287 -24.71 -38.35 -13.61
CA PHE A 287 -23.48 -38.38 -14.41
C PHE A 287 -22.27 -38.48 -13.49
N VAL A 288 -21.36 -39.42 -13.81
CA VAL A 288 -20.20 -39.75 -12.98
C VAL A 288 -18.89 -39.59 -13.78
N PRO A 289 -17.80 -39.08 -13.18
CA PRO A 289 -16.49 -39.06 -13.82
C PRO A 289 -15.89 -40.47 -13.97
N VAL A 290 -15.20 -40.72 -15.08
CA VAL A 290 -14.68 -42.07 -15.39
C VAL A 290 -13.56 -42.57 -14.46
N ASN A 291 -12.73 -41.68 -13.89
CA ASN A 291 -11.56 -42.07 -13.08
C ASN A 291 -11.77 -41.89 -11.55
N GLU A 292 -12.98 -41.55 -11.11
CA GLU A 292 -13.29 -41.20 -9.70
C GLU A 292 -12.75 -42.21 -8.68
N SER A 293 -12.96 -43.51 -8.93
CA SER A 293 -12.50 -44.60 -8.04
C SER A 293 -10.99 -44.57 -7.80
N ALA A 294 -10.18 -44.18 -8.80
CA ALA A 294 -8.73 -44.08 -8.67
C ALA A 294 -8.30 -42.74 -8.04
N ALA A 295 -8.93 -41.63 -8.44
CA ALA A 295 -8.74 -40.32 -7.84
C ALA A 295 -8.98 -40.33 -6.31
N ASN A 296 -10.03 -41.03 -5.87
CA ASN A 296 -10.37 -41.18 -4.45
C ASN A 296 -9.29 -41.95 -3.67
N ARG A 297 -8.71 -43.01 -4.24
CA ARG A 297 -7.54 -43.69 -3.64
C ARG A 297 -6.32 -42.78 -3.61
N MET A 298 -6.01 -42.12 -4.72
CA MET A 298 -4.87 -41.20 -4.84
C MET A 298 -4.95 -40.04 -3.83
N PHE A 299 -6.14 -39.50 -3.55
CA PHE A 299 -6.36 -38.52 -2.49
C PHE A 299 -6.06 -39.08 -1.08
N VAL A 300 -6.48 -40.31 -0.78
CA VAL A 300 -6.19 -40.95 0.52
C VAL A 300 -4.69 -41.23 0.66
N ASP A 301 -4.04 -41.75 -0.39
CA ASP A 301 -2.62 -42.10 -0.36
C ASP A 301 -1.70 -40.87 -0.31
N ASN A 302 -2.03 -39.79 -1.04
CA ASN A 302 -1.13 -38.64 -1.23
C ASN A 302 -1.58 -37.36 -0.51
N GLY A 303 -2.90 -37.16 -0.35
CA GLY A 303 -3.50 -35.96 0.24
C GLY A 303 -3.84 -34.87 -0.79
N LEU A 304 -4.18 -33.69 -0.28
CA LEU A 304 -4.63 -32.55 -1.08
C LEU A 304 -3.51 -31.84 -1.86
N TYR A 305 -2.36 -31.60 -1.21
CA TYR A 305 -1.26 -30.82 -1.76
C TYR A 305 -0.14 -31.73 -2.29
N LEU A 306 0.03 -31.77 -3.62
CA LEU A 306 1.04 -32.59 -4.29
C LEU A 306 2.22 -31.75 -4.78
N ASN A 307 3.33 -32.42 -5.13
CA ASN A 307 4.48 -31.78 -5.78
C ASN A 307 4.14 -31.53 -7.26
N VAL A 308 3.56 -30.37 -7.56
CA VAL A 308 3.33 -29.89 -8.93
C VAL A 308 4.65 -29.37 -9.49
N ALA A 309 4.93 -29.57 -10.78
CA ALA A 309 6.15 -29.10 -11.46
C ALA A 309 6.14 -27.57 -11.68
N SER A 310 6.19 -26.81 -10.58
CA SER A 310 6.08 -25.36 -10.52
C SER A 310 7.14 -24.76 -9.57
N SER A 311 7.49 -23.49 -9.75
CA SER A 311 8.50 -22.78 -8.95
C SER A 311 8.05 -22.42 -7.52
N THR A 312 6.90 -22.93 -7.07
CA THR A 312 6.24 -22.59 -5.80
C THR A 312 6.20 -23.73 -4.79
N GLY A 313 6.52 -24.96 -5.18
CA GLY A 313 6.54 -26.13 -4.29
C GLY A 313 5.25 -26.95 -4.36
N LYS A 314 4.67 -27.27 -3.20
CA LYS A 314 3.42 -28.04 -3.12
C LYS A 314 2.21 -27.20 -3.51
N ALA A 315 1.24 -27.81 -4.20
CA ALA A 315 -0.01 -27.13 -4.54
C ALA A 315 -1.17 -28.11 -4.76
N VAL A 316 -2.38 -27.58 -4.67
CA VAL A 316 -3.56 -28.12 -5.36
C VAL A 316 -3.57 -27.53 -6.76
N VAL A 317 -3.98 -28.32 -7.75
CA VAL A 317 -4.43 -27.81 -9.05
C VAL A 317 -5.91 -28.15 -9.14
N LEU A 318 -6.74 -27.18 -9.49
CA LEU A 318 -8.17 -27.35 -9.72
C LEU A 318 -8.48 -27.10 -11.21
N THR A 319 -9.33 -27.94 -11.81
CA THR A 319 -9.76 -27.84 -13.21
C THR A 319 -11.25 -28.14 -13.38
N GLN A 320 -11.85 -27.68 -14.47
CA GLN A 320 -13.13 -28.21 -14.94
C GLN A 320 -12.90 -29.48 -15.80
N GLY A 321 -13.85 -30.43 -15.76
CA GLY A 321 -13.94 -31.57 -16.70
C GLY A 321 -14.92 -31.32 -17.85
N ASP A 322 -15.07 -32.31 -18.75
CA ASP A 322 -16.02 -32.21 -19.87
C ASP A 322 -17.46 -32.44 -19.39
N LEU A 323 -18.20 -31.35 -19.25
CA LEU A 323 -19.61 -31.31 -18.86
C LEU A 323 -20.56 -31.38 -20.07
N SER A 324 -20.07 -31.45 -21.32
CA SER A 324 -20.91 -31.49 -22.53
C SER A 324 -21.92 -32.64 -22.57
N GLN A 325 -21.67 -33.70 -21.80
CA GLN A 325 -22.55 -34.86 -21.68
C GLN A 325 -23.63 -34.70 -20.60
N VAL A 326 -23.53 -33.70 -19.71
CA VAL A 326 -24.46 -33.48 -18.61
C VAL A 326 -25.66 -32.65 -19.10
N PRO A 327 -26.90 -33.17 -19.07
CA PRO A 327 -28.07 -32.43 -19.50
C PRO A 327 -28.23 -31.12 -18.71
N THR A 328 -28.51 -30.04 -19.43
CA THR A 328 -28.72 -28.67 -18.90
C THR A 328 -27.50 -27.97 -18.24
N VAL A 329 -26.31 -28.59 -18.21
CA VAL A 329 -25.10 -27.97 -17.62
C VAL A 329 -23.93 -28.03 -18.60
N SER A 330 -23.54 -26.90 -19.19
CA SER A 330 -22.45 -26.79 -20.18
C SER A 330 -21.16 -26.17 -19.65
N SER A 331 -21.11 -25.85 -18.36
CA SER A 331 -20.01 -25.15 -17.67
C SER A 331 -19.96 -25.56 -16.21
N ALA A 332 -18.84 -25.33 -15.52
CA ALA A 332 -18.84 -25.38 -14.06
C ALA A 332 -19.91 -24.42 -13.51
N GLY A 333 -20.55 -24.80 -12.40
CA GLY A 333 -21.50 -23.94 -11.71
C GLY A 333 -20.84 -22.92 -10.80
N ASP A 334 -21.67 -22.03 -10.26
CA ASP A 334 -21.23 -20.90 -9.44
C ASP A 334 -21.07 -21.31 -7.97
N ILE A 335 -20.20 -20.61 -7.24
CA ILE A 335 -20.13 -20.66 -5.78
C ILE A 335 -20.72 -19.38 -5.22
N VAL A 336 -21.88 -19.48 -4.56
CA VAL A 336 -22.63 -18.33 -4.05
C VAL A 336 -22.76 -18.41 -2.54
N VAL A 337 -22.44 -17.32 -1.83
CA VAL A 337 -22.69 -17.16 -0.39
C VAL A 337 -23.70 -16.02 -0.23
N GLU A 338 -24.90 -16.33 0.25
CA GLU A 338 -25.99 -15.36 0.32
C GLU A 338 -25.95 -14.49 1.60
N ARG A 339 -26.71 -13.40 1.58
CA ARG A 339 -26.84 -12.50 2.74
C ARG A 339 -27.41 -13.25 3.96
N GLY A 340 -26.75 -13.11 5.11
CA GLY A 340 -27.10 -13.83 6.34
C GLY A 340 -26.57 -15.26 6.42
N ALA A 341 -25.92 -15.80 5.37
CA ALA A 341 -25.09 -16.99 5.47
C ALA A 341 -23.77 -16.67 6.21
N THR A 342 -23.18 -17.66 6.86
CA THR A 342 -21.91 -17.50 7.60
C THR A 342 -20.98 -18.69 7.38
N ILE A 343 -19.75 -18.41 6.97
CA ILE A 343 -18.65 -19.38 6.89
C ILE A 343 -17.55 -18.94 7.85
N ALA A 344 -17.24 -19.76 8.86
CA ALA A 344 -16.23 -19.46 9.87
C ALA A 344 -15.24 -20.63 10.03
N THR A 345 -13.95 -20.31 10.15
CA THR A 345 -12.93 -21.29 10.53
C THR A 345 -12.46 -21.10 11.98
N SER A 346 -12.10 -22.19 12.64
CA SER A 346 -11.47 -22.12 13.97
C SER A 346 -10.05 -21.56 13.92
N ARG A 347 -9.61 -20.96 15.05
CA ARG A 347 -8.23 -20.55 15.32
C ARG A 347 -7.66 -21.44 16.41
N ASN A 348 -6.51 -22.07 16.18
CA ASN A 348 -5.79 -22.82 17.21
C ASN A 348 -5.26 -21.85 18.28
N THR A 349 -5.54 -22.14 19.55
CA THR A 349 -5.24 -21.29 20.70
C THR A 349 -3.79 -21.39 21.22
N VAL A 350 -2.98 -22.31 20.67
CA VAL A 350 -1.60 -22.59 21.07
C VAL A 350 -0.59 -22.08 20.03
N SER A 351 -0.83 -22.35 18.75
CA SER A 351 -0.01 -21.88 17.62
C SER A 351 -0.50 -20.56 16.99
N GLY A 352 -1.68 -20.09 17.42
CA GLY A 352 -2.36 -18.93 16.85
C GLY A 352 -2.81 -19.11 15.39
N ALA A 353 -2.66 -20.30 14.80
CA ALA A 353 -2.93 -20.57 13.40
C ALA A 353 -4.41 -20.86 13.15
N GLY A 354 -4.99 -20.20 12.16
CA GLY A 354 -6.34 -20.43 11.68
C GLY A 354 -6.38 -21.37 10.47
N GLY A 355 -7.59 -21.81 10.17
CA GLY A 355 -7.90 -22.51 8.93
C GLY A 355 -7.90 -21.62 7.69
N TYR A 356 -8.45 -22.15 6.60
CA TYR A 356 -8.71 -21.41 5.39
C TYR A 356 -10.10 -21.70 4.82
N VAL A 357 -10.65 -20.74 4.08
CA VAL A 357 -11.83 -20.87 3.24
C VAL A 357 -11.38 -20.66 1.80
N ALA A 358 -11.58 -21.64 0.94
CA ALA A 358 -11.36 -21.53 -0.51
C ALA A 358 -12.68 -21.79 -1.26
N LEU A 359 -13.22 -20.75 -1.89
CA LEU A 359 -14.41 -20.79 -2.73
C LEU A 359 -13.98 -20.71 -4.19
N THR A 360 -14.31 -21.71 -5.01
CA THR A 360 -13.74 -21.86 -6.36
C THR A 360 -14.72 -22.38 -7.41
N GLY A 361 -14.82 -21.75 -8.59
CA GLY A 361 -15.78 -22.18 -9.61
C GLY A 361 -15.76 -21.35 -10.88
N ALA A 362 -16.81 -21.43 -11.70
CA ALA A 362 -16.95 -20.56 -12.89
C ALA A 362 -17.17 -19.10 -12.49
N GLN A 363 -17.97 -18.87 -11.45
CA GLN A 363 -18.17 -17.59 -10.77
C GLN A 363 -18.03 -17.83 -9.26
N VAL A 364 -17.60 -16.81 -8.51
CA VAL A 364 -17.61 -16.85 -7.04
C VAL A 364 -18.19 -15.54 -6.50
N SER A 365 -19.30 -15.61 -5.75
CA SER A 365 -20.06 -14.44 -5.31
C SER A 365 -20.35 -14.50 -3.81
N ASN A 366 -19.88 -13.51 -3.04
CA ASN A 366 -20.15 -13.37 -1.62
C ASN A 366 -21.02 -12.15 -1.31
N SER A 367 -22.22 -12.39 -0.80
CA SER A 367 -23.10 -11.43 -0.12
C SER A 367 -23.24 -11.71 1.37
N GLY A 368 -22.57 -12.75 1.90
CA GLY A 368 -22.64 -13.19 3.30
C GLY A 368 -21.43 -12.77 4.13
N TYR A 369 -21.21 -13.48 5.24
CA TYR A 369 -20.08 -13.28 6.14
C TYR A 369 -19.08 -14.45 6.11
N ILE A 370 -17.82 -14.16 5.82
CA ILE A 370 -16.71 -15.12 5.84
C ILE A 370 -15.69 -14.67 6.90
N SER A 371 -15.31 -15.55 7.83
CA SER A 371 -14.39 -15.23 8.93
C SER A 371 -13.30 -16.29 9.07
N THR A 372 -12.04 -15.85 8.97
CA THR A 372 -10.84 -16.72 8.91
C THR A 372 -9.74 -16.29 9.89
N PRO A 373 -10.01 -16.27 11.21
CA PRO A 373 -9.10 -15.74 12.22
C PRO A 373 -7.80 -16.57 12.35
N GLY A 374 -6.66 -15.90 12.21
CA GLY A 374 -5.32 -16.49 12.11
C GLY A 374 -5.02 -17.19 10.78
N GLY A 375 -5.89 -17.00 9.77
CA GLY A 375 -6.06 -17.88 8.61
C GLY A 375 -6.12 -17.17 7.25
N ARG A 376 -6.85 -17.78 6.30
CA ARG A 376 -6.90 -17.34 4.89
C ARG A 376 -8.31 -17.40 4.28
N ALA A 377 -8.76 -16.32 3.64
CA ALA A 377 -9.93 -16.34 2.76
C ALA A 377 -9.52 -16.22 1.29
N ILE A 378 -9.96 -17.15 0.44
CA ILE A 378 -9.66 -17.21 -1.00
C ILE A 378 -10.98 -17.38 -1.76
N LEU A 379 -11.30 -16.44 -2.65
CA LEU A 379 -12.35 -16.56 -3.64
C LEU A 379 -11.68 -16.54 -5.01
N ALA A 380 -11.86 -17.58 -5.83
CA ALA A 380 -11.21 -17.66 -7.14
C ALA A 380 -12.09 -18.23 -8.26
N ALA A 381 -12.24 -17.48 -9.36
CA ALA A 381 -13.08 -17.83 -10.50
C ALA A 381 -12.25 -18.25 -11.73
N VAL A 382 -12.81 -19.15 -12.56
CA VAL A 382 -12.15 -19.75 -13.73
C VAL A 382 -13.05 -19.67 -14.97
N GLY A 383 -12.46 -19.31 -16.12
CA GLY A 383 -13.20 -19.10 -17.37
C GLY A 383 -13.69 -20.38 -18.05
N ASN A 384 -14.87 -20.29 -18.68
CA ASN A 384 -15.45 -21.33 -19.52
C ASN A 384 -14.92 -21.22 -20.97
N GLU A 385 -13.72 -21.72 -21.24
CA GLU A 385 -13.18 -21.82 -22.61
C GLU A 385 -13.44 -23.20 -23.24
N PRO A 386 -13.52 -23.30 -24.59
CA PRO A 386 -13.76 -24.57 -25.26
C PRO A 386 -12.65 -25.60 -25.00
N TYR A 387 -13.06 -26.75 -24.48
CA TYR A 387 -12.23 -27.89 -24.05
C TYR A 387 -11.34 -28.53 -25.15
N ASP A 388 -11.49 -28.16 -26.42
CA ASP A 388 -10.77 -28.72 -27.59
C ASP A 388 -9.46 -27.97 -27.93
N THR A 389 -8.76 -27.43 -26.93
CA THR A 389 -7.42 -26.84 -27.11
C THR A 389 -6.43 -27.37 -26.07
N ALA A 390 -5.14 -27.41 -26.40
CA ALA A 390 -4.08 -27.91 -25.51
C ALA A 390 -3.72 -26.98 -24.34
N VAL A 391 -4.66 -26.11 -23.95
CA VAL A 391 -4.47 -24.91 -23.12
C VAL A 391 -5.50 -24.99 -21.98
N ARG A 392 -5.10 -25.55 -20.83
CA ARG A 392 -6.03 -25.83 -19.72
C ARG A 392 -6.22 -24.61 -18.83
N ASN A 393 -7.48 -24.29 -18.51
CA ASN A 393 -7.85 -23.35 -17.46
C ASN A 393 -7.67 -23.98 -16.07
N GLN A 394 -6.42 -24.25 -15.70
CA GLN A 394 -6.02 -24.78 -14.40
C GLN A 394 -5.81 -23.67 -13.38
N LEU A 395 -6.43 -23.82 -12.21
CA LEU A 395 -6.32 -22.93 -11.06
C LEU A 395 -5.37 -23.56 -10.02
N GLN A 396 -4.14 -23.08 -9.94
CA GLN A 396 -3.19 -23.53 -8.90
C GLN A 396 -3.48 -22.81 -7.57
N ILE A 397 -3.58 -23.56 -6.46
CA ILE A 397 -3.57 -23.02 -5.09
C ILE A 397 -2.37 -23.62 -4.36
N ALA A 398 -1.29 -22.84 -4.21
CA ALA A 398 -0.08 -23.31 -3.56
C ALA A 398 -0.21 -23.37 -2.03
N ASP A 399 0.46 -24.36 -1.44
CA ASP A 399 0.89 -24.27 -0.05
C ASP A 399 1.86 -23.08 0.08
N PRO A 400 1.73 -22.25 1.12
CA PRO A 400 2.63 -21.13 1.31
C PRO A 400 4.00 -21.66 1.77
N THR A 401 5.07 -21.34 1.05
CA THR A 401 6.44 -21.62 1.49
C THR A 401 6.66 -20.99 2.87
N PRO A 402 7.00 -21.76 3.92
CA PRO A 402 7.20 -21.21 5.25
C PRO A 402 8.31 -20.15 5.25
N THR A 403 7.93 -18.92 5.59
CA THR A 403 8.89 -17.87 5.93
C THR A 403 9.48 -18.16 7.31
N GLN A 404 10.62 -17.56 7.66
CA GLN A 404 11.35 -17.87 8.91
C GLN A 404 10.55 -17.56 10.20
N THR A 405 9.41 -16.87 10.07
CA THR A 405 8.47 -16.48 11.13
C THR A 405 7.25 -17.40 11.25
N GLY A 406 7.09 -18.38 10.36
CA GLY A 406 5.90 -19.23 10.29
C GLY A 406 4.68 -18.57 9.63
N VAL A 407 4.83 -17.38 9.03
CA VAL A 407 3.73 -16.68 8.34
C VAL A 407 3.50 -17.27 6.95
N ALA A 408 2.26 -17.65 6.72
CA ALA A 408 1.79 -18.51 5.65
C ALA A 408 1.16 -17.71 4.48
N ARG A 409 1.84 -16.64 4.02
CA ARG A 409 1.38 -15.79 2.91
C ARG A 409 1.04 -16.63 1.66
N THR A 410 -0.23 -16.66 1.26
CA THR A 410 -0.71 -17.38 0.06
C THR A 410 0.05 -16.90 -1.18
N LYS A 411 0.98 -17.72 -1.69
CA LYS A 411 1.80 -17.37 -2.84
C LYS A 411 1.23 -17.95 -4.13
N ILE A 412 0.72 -17.04 -4.97
CA ILE A 412 0.29 -17.31 -6.35
C ILE A 412 -0.92 -18.25 -6.44
N VAL A 413 -2.06 -17.64 -6.76
CA VAL A 413 -3.06 -18.27 -7.62
C VAL A 413 -2.71 -17.87 -9.05
N SER A 414 -2.68 -18.82 -10.00
CA SER A 414 -2.26 -18.56 -11.39
C SER A 414 -2.79 -19.59 -12.38
N PHE A 415 -2.95 -19.15 -13.62
CA PHE A 415 -3.06 -20.00 -14.81
C PHE A 415 -1.68 -20.31 -15.41
N PRO A 416 -1.53 -21.41 -16.18
CA PRO A 416 -0.30 -21.72 -16.91
C PRO A 416 0.14 -20.62 -17.90
N PRO A 417 1.45 -20.37 -18.08
CA PRO A 417 1.95 -19.39 -19.06
C PRO A 417 1.50 -19.70 -20.49
N GLY A 418 1.03 -18.68 -21.21
CA GLY A 418 0.49 -18.82 -22.58
C GLY A 418 -1.02 -19.08 -22.64
N VAL A 419 -1.66 -19.42 -21.51
CA VAL A 419 -3.12 -19.31 -21.37
C VAL A 419 -3.45 -17.81 -21.33
N GLN A 420 -4.21 -17.32 -22.30
CA GLN A 420 -5.04 -16.13 -22.09
C GLN A 420 -6.38 -16.60 -21.52
N PRO A 421 -6.99 -15.91 -20.54
CA PRO A 421 -8.38 -16.15 -20.17
C PRO A 421 -9.27 -15.67 -21.33
N GLY A 422 -9.50 -16.54 -22.31
CA GLY A 422 -10.47 -16.28 -23.36
C GLY A 422 -11.88 -16.13 -22.79
N GLY A 423 -12.67 -15.24 -23.39
CA GLY A 423 -14.14 -15.29 -23.53
C GLY A 423 -15.05 -15.28 -22.30
N GLY A 424 -14.66 -15.91 -21.19
CA GLY A 424 -15.52 -16.24 -20.06
C GLY A 424 -15.61 -15.14 -19.00
N GLN A 425 -16.81 -14.87 -18.52
CA GLN A 425 -17.12 -13.85 -17.50
C GLN A 425 -16.61 -14.20 -16.09
N ALA A 426 -15.48 -14.89 -15.90
CA ALA A 426 -15.09 -15.47 -14.61
C ALA A 426 -14.89 -14.41 -13.50
N LEU A 427 -15.97 -14.09 -12.79
CA LEU A 427 -16.05 -13.00 -11.85
C LEU A 427 -15.85 -13.52 -10.43
N VAL A 428 -14.99 -12.84 -9.68
CA VAL A 428 -15.06 -12.85 -8.22
C VAL A 428 -15.80 -11.61 -7.77
N ALA A 429 -16.92 -11.79 -7.10
CA ALA A 429 -17.75 -10.72 -6.57
C ALA A 429 -17.78 -10.80 -5.03
N ASN A 430 -17.43 -9.71 -4.35
CA ASN A 430 -17.80 -9.49 -2.95
C ASN A 430 -18.82 -8.33 -2.95
N ASN A 431 -20.11 -8.68 -2.92
CA ASN A 431 -21.22 -7.77 -3.20
C ASN A 431 -21.45 -6.78 -2.05
N ALA A 432 -22.26 -5.74 -2.31
CA ALA A 432 -22.71 -4.80 -1.30
C ALA A 432 -23.33 -5.53 -0.09
N GLY A 433 -22.84 -5.22 1.11
CA GLY A 433 -23.22 -5.89 2.36
C GLY A 433 -22.42 -7.16 2.68
N GLY A 434 -21.74 -7.78 1.72
CA GLY A 434 -20.83 -8.91 1.96
C GLY A 434 -19.61 -8.50 2.78
N LEU A 435 -19.12 -9.39 3.65
CA LEU A 435 -17.96 -9.14 4.51
C LEU A 435 -17.04 -10.36 4.54
N ILE A 436 -15.75 -10.12 4.31
CA ILE A 436 -14.68 -11.11 4.46
C ILE A 436 -13.69 -10.59 5.51
N GLU A 437 -13.44 -11.39 6.55
CA GLU A 437 -12.55 -11.04 7.66
C GLU A 437 -11.45 -12.09 7.87
N ALA A 438 -10.21 -11.61 8.05
CA ALA A 438 -9.02 -12.43 8.26
C ALA A 438 -8.08 -11.78 9.30
N ASP A 439 -8.48 -11.81 10.59
CA ASP A 439 -7.64 -11.36 11.70
C ASP A 439 -6.28 -12.08 11.67
N ASP A 440 -5.15 -11.36 11.74
CA ASP A 440 -3.79 -11.92 11.70
C ASP A 440 -3.57 -12.89 10.51
N GLY A 441 -4.19 -12.58 9.36
CA GLY A 441 -4.37 -13.48 8.22
C GLY A 441 -4.37 -12.77 6.86
N ASN A 442 -4.81 -13.48 5.81
CA ASN A 442 -4.71 -13.01 4.42
C ASN A 442 -6.02 -13.20 3.63
N ILE A 443 -6.36 -12.23 2.77
CA ILE A 443 -7.50 -12.30 1.83
C ILE A 443 -6.99 -12.34 0.39
N THR A 444 -7.62 -13.13 -0.48
CA THR A 444 -7.31 -13.20 -1.91
C THR A 444 -8.59 -13.30 -2.74
N LEU A 445 -8.81 -12.33 -3.64
CA LEU A 445 -9.81 -12.38 -4.70
C LEU A 445 -9.08 -12.55 -6.04
N PHE A 446 -9.44 -13.56 -6.84
CA PHE A 446 -8.75 -13.89 -8.09
C PHE A 446 -9.74 -14.29 -9.19
N GLY A 447 -9.86 -13.53 -10.27
CA GLY A 447 -10.78 -13.85 -11.37
C GLY A 447 -10.24 -13.42 -12.73
N ASN A 448 -11.05 -13.62 -13.78
CA ASN A 448 -10.86 -12.87 -15.02
C ASN A 448 -11.16 -11.39 -14.78
N GLN A 449 -12.26 -11.12 -14.06
CA GLN A 449 -12.66 -9.82 -13.51
C GLN A 449 -12.89 -9.94 -12.00
N VAL A 450 -12.79 -8.84 -11.25
CA VAL A 450 -13.16 -8.78 -9.83
C VAL A 450 -14.03 -7.56 -9.54
N MET A 451 -15.15 -7.75 -8.85
CA MET A 451 -16.01 -6.69 -8.31
C MET A 451 -16.00 -6.73 -6.78
N GLN A 452 -15.65 -5.62 -6.14
CA GLN A 452 -15.56 -5.49 -4.69
C GLN A 452 -16.42 -4.30 -4.24
N ALA A 453 -17.67 -4.62 -3.88
CA ALA A 453 -18.69 -3.71 -3.36
C ALA A 453 -18.94 -3.88 -1.84
N GLY A 454 -18.37 -4.92 -1.23
CA GLY A 454 -18.51 -5.25 0.20
C GLY A 454 -17.37 -4.74 1.07
N GLY A 455 -17.15 -5.38 2.22
CA GLY A 455 -16.01 -5.16 3.11
C GLY A 455 -14.96 -6.27 3.04
N LEU A 456 -13.68 -5.89 2.97
CA LEU A 456 -12.52 -6.77 3.20
C LEU A 456 -11.73 -6.25 4.42
N SER A 457 -11.61 -7.05 5.48
CA SER A 457 -10.96 -6.65 6.73
C SER A 457 -9.90 -7.68 7.15
N ALA A 458 -8.67 -7.24 7.39
CA ALA A 458 -7.63 -8.07 7.99
C ALA A 458 -6.93 -7.31 9.13
N ASN A 459 -6.25 -8.04 10.00
CA ASN A 459 -5.35 -7.44 10.99
C ASN A 459 -3.90 -7.84 10.74
N THR A 460 -2.96 -7.03 11.21
CA THR A 460 -1.51 -7.26 11.13
C THR A 460 -0.88 -7.27 12.52
N SER A 461 0.05 -8.17 12.77
CA SER A 461 0.84 -8.24 14.00
C SER A 461 2.33 -8.39 13.69
N VAL A 462 3.21 -8.19 14.69
CA VAL A 462 4.66 -8.38 14.49
C VAL A 462 5.02 -9.85 14.19
N GLU A 463 4.19 -10.79 14.65
CA GLU A 463 4.28 -12.22 14.34
C GLU A 463 3.63 -12.57 12.99
N ARG A 464 2.58 -11.85 12.58
CA ARG A 464 1.69 -12.20 11.46
C ARG A 464 1.29 -10.97 10.63
N PRO A 465 2.10 -10.59 9.62
CA PRO A 465 1.75 -9.48 8.75
C PRO A 465 0.55 -9.79 7.84
N GLY A 466 -0.49 -8.98 7.97
CA GLY A 466 -1.72 -9.10 7.19
C GLY A 466 -1.55 -8.66 5.74
N SER A 467 -2.26 -9.30 4.81
CA SER A 467 -2.30 -8.85 3.41
C SER A 467 -3.62 -9.10 2.71
N ILE A 468 -3.95 -8.24 1.74
CA ILE A 468 -5.12 -8.37 0.87
C ILE A 468 -4.62 -8.35 -0.58
N THR A 469 -5.04 -9.33 -1.38
CA THR A 469 -4.68 -9.43 -2.80
C THR A 469 -5.96 -9.46 -3.64
N ILE A 470 -6.03 -8.62 -4.67
CA ILE A 470 -7.12 -8.59 -5.65
C ILE A 470 -6.47 -8.69 -7.03
N ASN A 471 -6.86 -9.68 -7.84
CA ASN A 471 -6.23 -9.92 -9.13
C ASN A 471 -7.26 -10.29 -10.22
N ALA A 472 -7.35 -9.45 -11.26
CA ALA A 472 -8.12 -9.69 -12.47
C ALA A 472 -7.16 -9.99 -13.64
N VAL A 473 -7.12 -11.25 -14.10
CA VAL A 473 -6.05 -11.73 -15.02
C VAL A 473 -6.39 -11.67 -16.51
N GLY A 474 -7.52 -11.07 -16.89
CA GLY A 474 -7.87 -10.81 -18.29
C GLY A 474 -8.89 -9.67 -18.50
N GLY A 475 -9.43 -9.10 -17.42
CA GLY A 475 -10.22 -7.88 -17.41
C GLY A 475 -9.92 -7.03 -16.16
N ASP A 476 -10.96 -6.40 -15.65
CA ASP A 476 -10.89 -5.24 -14.76
C ASP A 476 -11.07 -5.58 -13.26
N VAL A 477 -10.61 -4.69 -12.39
CA VAL A 477 -10.98 -4.62 -10.97
C VAL A 477 -11.86 -3.41 -10.73
N ASP A 478 -13.11 -3.66 -10.34
CA ASP A 478 -14.08 -2.66 -9.89
C ASP A 478 -14.12 -2.64 -8.35
N LEU A 479 -13.74 -1.52 -7.74
CA LEU A 479 -14.03 -1.21 -6.35
C LEU A 479 -15.20 -0.23 -6.32
N ALA A 480 -16.42 -0.74 -6.11
CA ALA A 480 -17.64 0.05 -6.21
C ALA A 480 -17.85 0.97 -4.99
N ALA A 481 -18.68 2.01 -5.15
CA ALA A 481 -19.02 2.93 -4.07
C ALA A 481 -19.66 2.21 -2.86
N GLY A 482 -19.38 2.70 -1.66
CA GLY A 482 -19.73 2.06 -0.39
C GLY A 482 -18.81 0.90 0.03
N SER A 483 -17.90 0.45 -0.82
CA SER A 483 -16.94 -0.61 -0.48
C SER A 483 -15.82 -0.13 0.46
N PHE A 484 -15.26 -1.10 1.19
CA PHE A 484 -14.23 -0.83 2.21
C PHE A 484 -13.16 -1.92 2.22
N ILE A 485 -11.89 -1.52 2.32
CA ILE A 485 -10.74 -2.41 2.43
C ILE A 485 -9.84 -1.91 3.56
N SER A 486 -9.52 -2.76 4.55
CA SER A 486 -8.53 -2.39 5.56
C SER A 486 -7.64 -3.49 6.07
N ILE A 487 -6.43 -3.07 6.46
CA ILE A 487 -5.52 -3.85 7.31
C ILE A 487 -5.18 -3.01 8.54
N LEU A 488 -5.63 -3.44 9.72
CA LEU A 488 -5.49 -2.68 10.97
C LEU A 488 -4.47 -3.34 11.93
N PRO A 489 -3.88 -2.60 12.90
CA PRO A 489 -3.04 -3.21 13.93
C PRO A 489 -3.84 -4.19 14.79
N SER A 490 -3.27 -5.38 15.00
CA SER A 490 -3.84 -6.43 15.84
C SER A 490 -3.69 -6.11 17.32
N SER A 491 -4.80 -5.98 18.04
CA SER A 491 -4.83 -5.78 19.49
C SER A 491 -4.31 -6.98 20.30
N THR A 492 -4.00 -8.10 19.63
CA THR A 492 -3.33 -9.29 20.19
C THR A 492 -1.87 -9.44 19.73
N SER A 493 -1.29 -8.45 19.06
CA SER A 493 0.14 -8.44 18.71
C SER A 493 1.03 -8.50 19.95
N GLY A 494 2.10 -9.30 19.88
CA GLY A 494 3.23 -9.17 20.79
C GLY A 494 4.20 -8.08 20.35
N VAL A 495 5.47 -8.24 20.72
CA VAL A 495 6.54 -7.28 20.48
C VAL A 495 7.74 -7.91 19.77
N ILE A 496 8.34 -7.15 18.85
CA ILE A 496 9.59 -7.51 18.18
C ILE A 496 10.74 -6.66 18.75
N THR A 497 11.95 -7.21 18.84
CA THR A 497 13.10 -6.43 19.30
C THR A 497 13.74 -5.62 18.16
N THR A 498 14.29 -4.46 18.47
CA THR A 498 15.06 -3.64 17.51
C THR A 498 16.21 -4.45 16.85
N LYS A 499 16.84 -5.40 17.56
CA LYS A 499 17.81 -6.36 16.99
C LYS A 499 17.19 -7.26 15.95
N THR A 500 15.98 -7.78 16.17
CA THR A 500 15.32 -8.63 15.17
C THR A 500 14.89 -7.83 13.94
N LEU A 501 14.60 -6.53 14.11
CA LEU A 501 14.28 -5.62 13.01
C LEU A 501 15.53 -5.21 12.18
N LEU A 502 16.67 -5.01 12.84
CA LEU A 502 17.92 -4.52 12.23
C LEU A 502 18.91 -5.63 11.84
N SER A 503 18.87 -6.78 12.51
CA SER A 503 19.78 -7.92 12.32
C SER A 503 18.99 -9.23 12.17
N ALA A 504 18.15 -9.29 11.14
CA ALA A 504 17.55 -10.52 10.63
C ALA A 504 17.55 -10.52 9.10
N SER A 505 17.13 -11.63 8.52
CA SER A 505 16.92 -11.79 7.08
C SER A 505 15.95 -10.75 6.51
N ASP A 506 16.07 -10.50 5.21
CA ASP A 506 15.17 -9.71 4.34
C ASP A 506 13.69 -9.69 4.75
N TYR A 507 13.18 -10.81 5.29
CA TYR A 507 11.78 -10.96 5.67
C TYR A 507 11.24 -9.79 6.51
N PHE A 508 11.83 -9.49 7.69
CA PHE A 508 11.20 -8.54 8.61
C PHE A 508 11.18 -7.11 8.06
N GLN A 509 12.28 -6.68 7.43
CA GLN A 509 12.37 -5.35 6.82
C GLN A 509 11.38 -5.18 5.65
N LYS A 510 11.12 -6.25 4.89
CA LYS A 510 10.27 -6.22 3.69
C LYS A 510 8.79 -6.60 3.90
N ASN A 511 8.46 -7.25 5.02
CA ASN A 511 7.15 -7.90 5.19
C ASN A 511 6.35 -7.48 6.43
N LEU A 512 6.89 -6.72 7.38
CA LEU A 512 6.15 -6.28 8.59
C LEU A 512 5.04 -5.26 8.29
N GLN A 513 5.18 -4.48 7.21
CA GLN A 513 4.14 -3.56 6.77
C GLN A 513 2.92 -4.32 6.21
N PRO A 514 1.68 -3.82 6.43
CA PRO A 514 0.50 -4.24 5.68
C PRO A 514 0.76 -4.18 4.17
N GLN A 515 0.21 -5.12 3.41
CA GLN A 515 0.28 -5.08 1.94
C GLN A 515 -1.08 -5.31 1.31
N ILE A 516 -1.51 -4.33 0.50
CA ILE A 516 -2.70 -4.42 -0.35
C ILE A 516 -2.21 -4.38 -1.80
N ASN A 517 -2.38 -5.49 -2.53
CA ASN A 517 -1.94 -5.62 -3.92
C ASN A 517 -3.17 -5.77 -4.81
N ILE A 518 -3.36 -4.82 -5.72
CA ILE A 518 -4.46 -4.81 -6.69
C ILE A 518 -3.85 -4.83 -8.09
N THR A 519 -4.17 -5.85 -8.87
CA THR A 519 -3.65 -6.03 -10.23
C THR A 519 -4.78 -6.33 -11.20
N ALA A 520 -4.77 -5.69 -12.37
CA ALA A 520 -5.71 -5.94 -13.45
C ALA A 520 -4.96 -6.10 -14.77
N VAL A 521 -5.57 -6.80 -15.74
CA VAL A 521 -5.15 -6.75 -17.15
C VAL A 521 -5.90 -5.64 -17.89
N GLY A 522 -7.14 -5.35 -17.49
CA GLY A 522 -7.89 -4.16 -17.85
C GLY A 522 -7.69 -3.02 -16.85
N ASP A 523 -8.77 -2.32 -16.52
CA ASP A 523 -8.80 -1.17 -15.63
C ASP A 523 -8.77 -1.55 -14.13
N ILE A 524 -8.36 -0.60 -13.27
CA ILE A 524 -8.58 -0.61 -11.82
C ILE A 524 -9.41 0.65 -11.49
N LEU A 525 -10.70 0.46 -11.26
CA LEU A 525 -11.66 1.53 -10.99
C LEU A 525 -11.90 1.65 -9.48
N VAL A 526 -11.61 2.81 -8.90
CA VAL A 526 -11.83 3.09 -7.47
C VAL A 526 -12.88 4.19 -7.35
N HIS A 527 -14.13 3.77 -7.12
CA HIS A 527 -15.30 4.62 -7.27
C HIS A 527 -15.42 5.73 -6.21
N GLY A 528 -16.08 6.81 -6.63
CA GLY A 528 -16.28 8.04 -5.85
C GLY A 528 -17.57 8.03 -5.02
N ASP A 529 -17.95 9.20 -4.53
CA ASP A 529 -19.27 9.40 -3.92
C ASP A 529 -20.36 9.25 -5.00
N GLU A 530 -21.26 8.29 -4.84
CA GLU A 530 -22.29 7.92 -5.82
C GLU A 530 -23.71 7.98 -5.25
N ILE A 531 -24.71 7.92 -6.13
CA ILE A 531 -26.10 7.65 -5.77
C ILE A 531 -26.47 6.26 -6.31
N ASP A 532 -26.87 5.37 -5.42
CA ASP A 532 -27.39 4.04 -5.77
C ASP A 532 -28.55 4.18 -6.76
N PRO A 533 -28.44 3.63 -8.00
CA PRO A 533 -29.46 3.81 -9.04
C PRO A 533 -30.76 3.03 -8.78
N VAL A 534 -30.77 2.13 -7.80
CA VAL A 534 -31.92 1.30 -7.40
C VAL A 534 -32.60 1.87 -6.16
N THR A 535 -31.84 2.24 -5.11
CA THR A 535 -32.40 2.73 -3.84
C THR A 535 -32.45 4.26 -3.71
N GLY A 536 -31.66 4.99 -4.50
CA GLY A 536 -31.50 6.44 -4.37
C GLY A 536 -30.70 6.86 -3.13
N ALA A 537 -30.07 5.93 -2.41
CA ALA A 537 -29.20 6.22 -1.29
C ALA A 537 -27.86 6.83 -1.76
N ALA A 538 -27.29 7.75 -0.97
CA ALA A 538 -25.93 8.21 -1.18
C ALA A 538 -24.94 7.15 -0.67
N LEU A 539 -24.08 6.66 -1.57
CA LEU A 539 -22.98 5.75 -1.27
C LEU A 539 -21.69 6.57 -1.15
N PRO A 540 -20.93 6.47 -0.03
CA PRO A 540 -19.66 7.15 0.09
C PRO A 540 -18.62 6.51 -0.84
N GLY A 541 -17.65 7.30 -1.31
CA GLY A 541 -16.52 6.78 -2.09
C GLY A 541 -15.70 5.71 -1.38
N VAL A 542 -15.02 4.88 -2.18
CA VAL A 542 -14.23 3.74 -1.69
C VAL A 542 -13.23 4.20 -0.63
N PHE A 543 -13.18 3.47 0.49
CA PHE A 543 -12.24 3.76 1.57
C PHE A 543 -11.26 2.59 1.76
N ILE A 544 -9.97 2.89 1.58
CA ILE A 544 -8.85 1.95 1.81
C ILE A 544 -8.05 2.46 3.00
N LYS A 545 -7.90 1.66 4.07
CA LYS A 545 -7.09 2.02 5.26
C LYS A 545 -6.04 0.97 5.61
N ALA A 546 -4.77 1.35 5.50
CA ALA A 546 -3.62 0.52 5.93
C ALA A 546 -2.52 1.40 6.54
N PRO A 547 -2.53 1.66 7.87
CA PRO A 547 -1.53 2.51 8.52
C PRO A 547 -0.12 1.98 8.28
N GLY A 548 0.79 2.80 7.75
CA GLY A 548 2.16 2.38 7.42
C GLY A 548 2.26 1.26 6.39
N GLY A 549 1.19 0.95 5.66
CA GLY A 549 1.12 -0.13 4.68
C GLY A 549 1.60 0.26 3.28
N ALA A 550 1.89 -0.74 2.45
CA ALA A 550 2.10 -0.57 1.02
C ALA A 550 0.81 -0.91 0.25
N VAL A 551 0.32 0.02 -0.56
CA VAL A 551 -0.71 -0.22 -1.59
C VAL A 551 -0.04 -0.24 -2.95
N THR A 552 -0.27 -1.30 -3.72
CA THR A 552 0.14 -1.40 -5.13
C THR A 552 -1.09 -1.54 -6.02
N MET A 553 -1.21 -0.70 -7.05
CA MET A 553 -2.31 -0.71 -8.04
C MET A 553 -1.73 -0.74 -9.47
N ASN A 554 -1.69 -1.92 -10.10
CA ASN A 554 -1.06 -2.10 -11.41
C ASN A 554 -2.07 -2.61 -12.46
N ALA A 555 -2.47 -1.73 -13.38
CA ALA A 555 -3.29 -2.06 -14.55
C ALA A 555 -2.45 -2.61 -15.72
N GLY A 556 -3.10 -3.30 -16.66
CA GLY A 556 -2.44 -3.97 -17.78
C GLY A 556 -2.19 -3.07 -19.00
N ASP A 557 -1.86 -3.68 -20.13
CA ASP A 557 -1.32 -3.01 -21.33
C ASP A 557 -2.33 -2.05 -22.00
N GLY A 558 -2.43 -0.82 -21.47
CA GLY A 558 -3.40 0.20 -21.91
C GLY A 558 -4.65 0.34 -21.03
N GLY A 559 -4.72 -0.37 -19.90
CA GLY A 559 -5.74 -0.15 -18.87
C GLY A 559 -5.49 1.12 -18.05
N THR A 560 -6.40 1.46 -17.14
CA THR A 560 -6.42 2.71 -16.39
C THR A 560 -6.59 2.46 -14.90
N VAL A 561 -5.71 3.01 -14.07
CA VAL A 561 -5.91 3.11 -12.62
C VAL A 561 -6.59 4.44 -12.33
N LEU A 562 -7.86 4.40 -11.93
CA LEU A 562 -8.69 5.59 -11.64
C LEU A 562 -9.02 5.67 -10.15
N LEU A 563 -8.69 6.79 -9.51
CA LEU A 563 -9.20 7.22 -8.21
C LEU A 563 -10.23 8.33 -8.42
N ASP A 564 -11.52 8.03 -8.26
CA ASP A 564 -12.60 8.99 -8.51
C ASP A 564 -12.93 9.86 -7.28
N LYS A 565 -13.65 10.94 -7.50
CA LYS A 565 -13.96 11.99 -6.52
C LYS A 565 -14.71 11.46 -5.30
N GLY A 566 -14.11 11.59 -4.11
CA GLY A 566 -14.64 11.03 -2.86
C GLY A 566 -13.98 9.71 -2.44
N SER A 567 -13.22 9.04 -3.32
CA SER A 567 -12.37 7.91 -2.93
C SER A 567 -11.22 8.36 -2.01
N ILE A 568 -10.87 7.52 -1.04
CA ILE A 568 -9.85 7.80 -0.02
C ILE A 568 -8.93 6.60 0.14
N VAL A 569 -7.65 6.78 -0.18
CA VAL A 569 -6.56 5.83 0.11
C VAL A 569 -5.73 6.39 1.27
N ASP A 570 -5.99 5.89 2.48
CA ASP A 570 -5.34 6.37 3.70
C ASP A 570 -4.31 5.36 4.23
N LEU A 571 -3.05 5.73 4.07
CA LEU A 571 -1.85 5.02 4.52
C LEU A 571 -1.13 5.77 5.65
N SER A 572 -1.75 6.82 6.19
CA SER A 572 -1.17 7.63 7.27
C SER A 572 -0.78 6.77 8.46
N GLY A 573 0.41 7.05 8.99
CA GLY A 573 0.94 6.40 10.17
C GLY A 573 0.12 6.72 11.41
N LEU A 574 0.07 5.78 12.35
CA LEU A 574 -0.71 5.90 13.57
C LEU A 574 -0.26 7.10 14.42
N ALA A 575 -1.21 7.97 14.75
CA ALA A 575 -0.99 9.13 15.60
C ALA A 575 -1.10 8.79 17.09
N GLY A 576 -0.29 9.44 17.92
CA GLY A 576 -0.43 9.41 19.38
C GLY A 576 -0.05 8.09 20.07
N VAL A 577 0.63 7.17 19.38
CA VAL A 577 0.98 5.82 19.85
C VAL A 577 1.77 5.90 21.17
N SER A 578 1.27 5.29 22.24
CA SER A 578 1.85 5.45 23.57
C SER A 578 3.06 4.52 23.80
N ALA A 579 4.17 5.06 24.30
CA ALA A 579 5.37 4.33 24.69
C ALA A 579 5.88 4.75 26.09
N PRO A 580 6.00 3.84 27.06
CA PRO A 580 6.58 4.17 28.37
C PRO A 580 8.09 4.41 28.27
N ILE A 581 8.60 5.54 28.79
CA ILE A 581 10.04 5.86 28.77
C ILE A 581 10.91 4.75 29.38
N ALA A 582 10.38 4.01 30.35
CA ALA A 582 11.06 2.87 30.98
C ALA A 582 11.49 1.77 29.99
N GLN A 583 10.85 1.60 28.82
CA GLN A 583 11.26 0.58 27.83
C GLN A 583 12.61 0.87 27.17
N TYR A 584 13.16 2.08 27.34
CA TYR A 584 14.47 2.50 26.84
C TYR A 584 15.56 2.53 27.92
N LEU A 585 15.22 2.21 29.18
CA LEU A 585 16.19 2.15 30.28
C LEU A 585 16.74 0.73 30.39
N ILE A 586 17.81 0.45 29.64
CA ILE A 586 18.38 -0.89 29.48
C ILE A 586 19.44 -1.13 30.57
N ASN A 587 19.40 -2.31 31.20
CA ASN A 587 20.44 -2.77 32.12
C ASN A 587 21.44 -3.66 31.37
N VAL A 588 22.66 -3.18 31.19
CA VAL A 588 23.74 -3.88 30.49
C VAL A 588 24.82 -4.31 31.47
N LEU A 589 25.34 -5.53 31.32
CA LEU A 589 26.52 -6.01 32.05
C LEU A 589 27.76 -5.71 31.21
N ILE A 590 28.67 -4.87 31.69
CA ILE A 590 29.86 -4.49 30.93
C ILE A 590 30.88 -5.63 30.92
N THR A 591 31.23 -6.12 29.73
CA THR A 591 32.27 -7.13 29.47
C THR A 591 33.49 -6.47 28.81
N GLN A 592 34.37 -7.25 28.17
CA GLN A 592 35.50 -6.70 27.40
C GLN A 592 35.09 -6.14 26.03
N ALA A 593 33.93 -6.52 25.48
CA ALA A 593 33.47 -6.06 24.17
C ALA A 593 32.97 -4.61 24.21
N GLU A 594 32.12 -4.29 25.17
CA GLU A 594 31.42 -3.00 25.29
C GLU A 594 32.39 -1.84 25.64
N VAL A 595 33.63 -2.15 26.05
CA VAL A 595 34.73 -1.18 26.29
C VAL A 595 35.91 -1.34 25.31
N ALA A 596 35.74 -2.05 24.19
CA ALA A 596 36.81 -2.27 23.22
C ALA A 596 37.38 -0.94 22.67
N ASP A 597 36.49 -0.05 22.23
CA ASP A 597 36.82 1.26 21.65
C ASP A 597 36.98 2.39 22.68
N ASN A 598 36.93 2.07 23.98
CA ASN A 598 37.27 3.00 25.06
C ASN A 598 38.10 2.32 26.16
N PRO A 599 39.43 2.19 25.99
CA PRO A 599 40.29 1.53 26.98
C PRO A 599 40.34 2.27 28.33
N LEU A 600 39.93 3.55 28.39
CA LEU A 600 39.84 4.35 29.62
C LEU A 600 38.65 3.97 30.51
N SER A 601 37.69 3.19 29.98
CA SER A 601 36.48 2.73 30.68
C SER A 601 36.59 1.30 31.21
N ARG A 602 37.75 0.64 31.05
CA ARG A 602 37.97 -0.77 31.44
C ARG A 602 37.78 -1.09 32.93
N ALA A 603 37.73 -0.10 33.83
CA ALA A 603 37.40 -0.35 35.23
C ALA A 603 35.92 -0.65 35.48
N LEU A 604 35.05 -0.47 34.48
CA LEU A 604 33.61 -0.79 34.55
C LEU A 604 33.31 -2.26 34.24
N ILE A 605 34.29 -3.05 33.78
CA ILE A 605 34.10 -4.47 33.44
C ILE A 605 33.64 -5.25 34.67
N GLY A 606 32.50 -5.93 34.54
CA GLY A 606 31.82 -6.68 35.61
C GLY A 606 30.77 -5.90 36.39
N SER A 607 30.61 -4.59 36.16
CA SER A 607 29.47 -3.81 36.68
C SER A 607 28.27 -3.90 35.73
N THR A 608 27.07 -4.05 36.31
CA THR A 608 25.82 -3.75 35.61
C THR A 608 25.56 -2.25 35.64
N VAL A 609 25.17 -1.67 34.50
CA VAL A 609 24.83 -0.25 34.34
C VAL A 609 23.48 -0.07 33.66
N THR A 610 22.75 0.99 34.00
CA THR A 610 21.49 1.40 33.40
C THR A 610 21.73 2.59 32.46
N ILE A 611 21.38 2.42 31.18
CA ILE A 611 21.56 3.41 30.12
C ILE A 611 20.22 3.81 29.50
N ASP A 612 20.09 5.08 29.09
CA ASP A 612 18.92 5.56 28.34
C ASP A 612 19.22 5.46 26.84
N ALA A 613 18.73 4.40 26.21
CA ALA A 613 18.99 4.08 24.81
C ALA A 613 18.41 5.07 23.79
N ARG A 614 17.68 6.11 24.24
CA ARG A 614 17.27 7.24 23.39
C ARG A 614 18.37 8.27 23.21
N LEU A 615 19.33 8.33 24.14
CA LEU A 615 20.53 9.16 23.99
C LEU A 615 21.42 8.55 22.91
N HIS A 616 21.82 9.35 21.94
CA HIS A 616 22.68 8.93 20.84
C HIS A 616 23.42 10.15 20.28
N GLY A 617 24.46 9.89 19.48
CA GLY A 617 25.17 10.93 18.78
C GLY A 617 26.41 10.40 18.06
N VAL A 618 27.23 11.32 17.57
CA VAL A 618 28.55 11.03 17.00
C VAL A 618 29.60 11.75 17.82
N ARG A 619 30.67 11.05 18.20
CA ARG A 619 31.84 11.61 18.89
C ARG A 619 32.69 12.46 17.93
N ALA A 620 33.59 13.27 18.50
CA ALA A 620 34.58 14.03 17.73
C ALA A 620 35.61 13.17 16.96
N ASP A 621 35.68 11.86 17.23
CA ASP A 621 36.49 10.87 16.48
C ASP A 621 35.71 10.23 15.29
N GLY A 622 34.43 10.57 15.11
CA GLY A 622 33.56 10.03 14.07
C GLY A 622 32.79 8.77 14.48
N LEU A 623 33.00 8.21 15.68
CA LEU A 623 32.26 7.04 16.15
C LEU A 623 30.84 7.41 16.62
N ALA A 624 29.84 6.78 16.01
CA ALA A 624 28.46 6.84 16.48
C ALA A 624 28.29 6.02 17.77
N TRP A 625 27.46 6.50 18.69
CA TRP A 625 27.19 5.86 19.97
C TRP A 625 25.70 5.95 20.35
N VAL A 626 25.24 5.02 21.18
CA VAL A 626 23.87 4.98 21.71
C VAL A 626 23.90 4.58 23.19
N GLY A 627 23.08 5.21 24.02
CA GLY A 627 22.98 4.99 25.47
C GLY A 627 24.13 5.59 26.29
N SER A 628 25.36 5.49 25.82
CA SER A 628 26.56 6.07 26.44
C SER A 628 27.64 6.38 25.40
N PRO A 629 28.33 7.53 25.48
CA PRO A 629 29.45 7.81 24.59
C PRO A 629 30.66 6.90 24.84
N ILE A 630 30.81 6.30 26.02
CA ILE A 630 32.03 5.57 26.41
C ILE A 630 31.94 4.05 26.22
N LEU A 631 30.83 3.54 25.68
CA LEU A 631 30.55 2.12 25.51
C LEU A 631 30.04 1.81 24.09
N ASP A 632 30.44 0.68 23.51
CA ASP A 632 29.67 0.07 22.40
C ASP A 632 28.52 -0.72 23.01
N LEU A 633 27.30 -0.21 22.81
CA LEU A 633 26.06 -0.82 23.27
C LEU A 633 25.15 -1.22 22.10
N SER A 634 25.67 -1.24 20.87
CA SER A 634 24.92 -1.59 19.66
C SER A 634 24.26 -2.98 19.76
N GLY A 635 24.94 -3.92 20.43
CA GLY A 635 24.44 -5.27 20.69
C GLY A 635 23.26 -5.33 21.67
N ASP A 636 23.19 -4.42 22.64
CA ASP A 636 22.23 -4.42 23.76
C ASP A 636 21.06 -3.46 23.55
N VAL A 637 21.28 -2.32 22.91
CA VAL A 637 20.23 -1.41 22.40
C VAL A 637 19.29 -2.15 21.44
N GLY A 638 19.79 -3.21 20.81
CA GLY A 638 18.99 -4.18 20.08
C GLY A 638 17.91 -4.93 20.90
N THR A 639 17.91 -4.87 22.24
CA THR A 639 16.92 -5.59 23.06
C THR A 639 15.60 -4.84 23.26
N ILE A 640 15.50 -3.58 22.83
CA ILE A 640 14.29 -2.75 23.01
C ILE A 640 13.09 -3.40 22.31
N PRO A 641 11.98 -3.67 23.01
CA PRO A 641 10.75 -4.15 22.41
C PRO A 641 10.03 -3.02 21.65
N GLN A 642 9.44 -3.37 20.51
CA GLN A 642 8.59 -2.50 19.69
C GLN A 642 7.24 -3.20 19.45
N THR A 643 6.15 -2.48 19.63
CA THR A 643 4.79 -2.97 19.31
C THR A 643 4.47 -2.77 17.83
N ILE A 644 3.44 -3.43 17.31
CA ILE A 644 3.01 -3.22 15.91
C ILE A 644 2.62 -1.76 15.67
N GLU A 645 1.94 -1.10 16.62
CA GLU A 645 1.51 0.29 16.48
C GLU A 645 2.71 1.26 16.41
N GLN A 646 3.79 0.97 17.12
CA GLN A 646 5.03 1.76 17.06
C GLN A 646 5.67 1.68 15.67
N LEU A 647 5.65 0.50 15.05
CA LEU A 647 6.13 0.30 13.67
C LEU A 647 5.22 0.98 12.63
N LEU A 648 3.90 0.85 12.79
CA LEU A 648 2.90 1.48 11.91
C LEU A 648 2.67 2.98 12.19
N SER A 649 3.53 3.61 13.01
CA SER A 649 3.53 5.07 13.18
C SER A 649 4.15 5.79 11.97
N VAL A 650 4.94 5.11 11.14
CA VAL A 650 5.49 5.62 9.87
C VAL A 650 4.40 5.66 8.80
N GLY A 651 4.41 6.67 7.91
CA GLY A 651 3.50 6.76 6.76
C GLY A 651 3.77 5.68 5.71
N GLY A 652 2.70 5.12 5.14
CA GLY A 652 2.77 4.03 4.16
C GLY A 652 3.13 4.47 2.74
N SER A 653 3.26 3.53 1.81
CA SER A 653 3.62 3.82 0.42
C SER A 653 2.51 3.46 -0.57
N PHE A 654 2.25 4.36 -1.51
CA PHE A 654 1.36 4.12 -2.65
C PHE A 654 2.20 3.93 -3.91
N THR A 655 2.00 2.82 -4.63
CA THR A 655 2.64 2.56 -5.92
C THR A 655 1.61 2.22 -6.98
N SER A 656 1.73 2.84 -8.15
CA SER A 656 1.10 2.36 -9.38
C SER A 656 2.18 2.20 -10.42
N SER A 657 2.60 0.96 -10.71
CA SER A 657 3.75 0.67 -11.57
C SER A 657 3.37 -0.17 -12.79
N SER A 658 3.13 0.52 -13.91
CA SER A 658 2.87 -0.06 -15.24
C SER A 658 4.16 -0.57 -15.89
N LEU A 659 4.83 -1.53 -15.25
CA LEU A 659 6.01 -2.21 -15.75
C LEU A 659 5.77 -3.71 -15.80
N LYS A 660 6.14 -4.35 -16.90
CA LYS A 660 6.06 -5.80 -17.05
C LYS A 660 7.19 -6.50 -16.25
N PRO A 661 7.00 -7.75 -15.80
CA PRO A 661 8.04 -8.50 -15.08
C PRO A 661 9.35 -8.73 -15.85
N ASP A 662 9.36 -8.53 -17.17
CA ASP A 662 10.53 -8.57 -18.05
C ASP A 662 11.27 -7.22 -18.16
N GLY A 663 10.76 -6.17 -17.51
CA GLY A 663 11.28 -4.81 -17.57
C GLY A 663 10.77 -3.96 -18.73
N ALA A 664 9.87 -4.49 -19.59
CA ALA A 664 9.27 -3.71 -20.66
C ALA A 664 8.20 -2.72 -20.13
N ALA A 665 8.14 -1.55 -20.75
CA ALA A 665 7.14 -0.54 -20.46
C ALA A 665 5.72 -1.02 -20.85
N ASN A 666 4.79 -0.91 -19.91
CA ASN A 666 3.35 -1.03 -20.13
C ASN A 666 2.78 0.41 -20.18
N THR A 667 1.83 0.66 -21.09
CA THR A 667 1.20 1.98 -21.30
C THR A 667 -0.15 2.14 -20.59
N ALA A 668 -0.32 1.50 -19.43
CA ALA A 668 -1.44 1.81 -18.56
C ALA A 668 -1.39 3.29 -18.11
N TYR A 669 -2.56 3.83 -17.81
CA TYR A 669 -2.77 5.22 -17.42
C TYR A 669 -3.05 5.31 -15.91
N PHE A 670 -2.74 6.46 -15.29
CA PHE A 670 -3.04 6.71 -13.88
C PHE A 670 -3.77 8.04 -13.75
N VAL A 671 -4.92 8.04 -13.08
CA VAL A 671 -5.80 9.21 -12.95
C VAL A 671 -6.27 9.35 -11.51
N GLN A 672 -5.78 10.36 -10.81
CA GLN A 672 -6.30 10.79 -9.52
C GLN A 672 -7.17 12.04 -9.75
N LYS A 673 -8.50 11.91 -9.69
CA LYS A 673 -9.44 13.02 -9.96
C LYS A 673 -9.51 14.04 -8.79
N PRO A 674 -9.84 15.31 -9.05
CA PRO A 674 -10.09 16.31 -8.01
C PRO A 674 -11.11 15.84 -6.96
N GLY A 675 -10.73 15.93 -5.68
CA GLY A 675 -11.56 15.47 -4.56
C GLY A 675 -11.43 13.98 -4.20
N SER A 676 -10.62 13.20 -4.92
CA SER A 676 -10.04 11.97 -4.35
C SER A 676 -8.88 12.33 -3.39
N ILE A 677 -8.55 11.44 -2.44
CA ILE A 677 -7.52 11.67 -1.43
C ILE A 677 -6.53 10.50 -1.35
N ILE A 678 -5.23 10.80 -1.34
CA ILE A 678 -4.18 9.89 -0.88
C ILE A 678 -3.54 10.51 0.37
N ASP A 679 -3.62 9.86 1.53
CA ASP A 679 -2.93 10.29 2.76
C ASP A 679 -1.75 9.33 3.06
N ILE A 680 -0.54 9.88 3.08
CA ILE A 680 0.72 9.19 3.42
C ILE A 680 1.45 9.91 4.57
N SER A 681 0.72 10.67 5.40
CA SER A 681 1.28 11.42 6.53
C SER A 681 2.05 10.53 7.51
N GLY A 682 3.09 11.09 8.11
CA GLY A 682 3.75 10.50 9.27
C GLY A 682 2.88 10.61 10.51
N GLY A 683 2.72 9.49 11.22
CA GLY A 683 2.15 9.46 12.56
C GLY A 683 3.16 9.93 13.61
N TYR A 684 2.93 9.58 14.88
CA TYR A 684 3.86 9.93 15.95
C TYR A 684 3.71 9.07 17.21
N VAL A 685 4.80 8.96 17.97
CA VAL A 685 4.87 8.22 19.24
C VAL A 685 4.89 9.20 20.42
N ASN A 686 3.96 9.01 21.36
CA ASN A 686 3.89 9.69 22.66
C ASN A 686 4.74 8.96 23.69
N TYR A 687 5.86 9.56 24.10
CA TYR A 687 6.66 9.05 25.22
C TYR A 687 6.11 9.52 26.56
N GLN A 688 5.67 8.58 27.39
CA GLN A 688 5.09 8.88 28.71
C GLN A 688 6.19 9.33 29.69
N GLY A 689 6.02 10.53 30.26
CA GLY A 689 6.93 11.09 31.27
C GLY A 689 7.11 10.19 32.50
N GLY A 690 8.29 10.27 33.12
CA GLY A 690 8.68 9.38 34.21
C GLY A 690 10.06 9.73 34.76
N GLN A 691 10.55 8.97 35.75
CA GLN A 691 11.87 9.19 36.31
C GLN A 691 12.93 8.33 35.60
N ILE A 692 13.93 8.99 35.03
CA ILE A 692 15.14 8.39 34.46
C ILE A 692 16.12 8.13 35.60
N ALA A 693 16.59 6.89 35.68
CA ALA A 693 17.55 6.42 36.68
C ALA A 693 18.82 5.85 36.00
N THR A 694 19.45 6.67 35.15
CA THR A 694 20.73 6.37 34.52
C THR A 694 21.85 6.17 35.54
N THR A 695 22.77 5.25 35.24
CA THR A 695 23.94 5.00 36.08
C THR A 695 24.86 6.21 36.13
N ARG A 696 25.39 6.48 37.33
CA ARG A 696 26.35 7.55 37.57
C ARG A 696 27.76 6.97 37.69
N LEU A 697 28.75 7.63 37.11
CA LEU A 697 30.14 7.15 37.03
C LEU A 697 31.10 8.06 37.80
N VAL A 698 32.12 7.50 38.44
CA VAL A 698 33.19 8.27 39.10
C VAL A 698 34.36 8.43 38.12
N GLY A 699 34.67 9.67 37.74
CA GLY A 699 35.87 9.98 36.97
C GLY A 699 37.13 9.96 37.84
N SER A 700 38.31 9.77 37.22
CA SER A 700 39.62 9.82 37.89
C SER A 700 39.92 11.15 38.60
N ASN A 701 39.19 12.21 38.24
CA ASN A 701 39.20 13.52 38.89
C ASN A 701 38.28 13.62 40.13
N GLY A 702 37.67 12.51 40.57
CA GLY A 702 36.80 12.43 41.75
C GLY A 702 35.39 13.01 41.55
N ARG A 703 35.02 13.47 40.34
CA ARG A 703 33.68 13.97 40.04
C ARG A 703 32.75 12.85 39.58
N ILE A 704 31.46 13.06 39.78
CA ILE A 704 30.39 12.16 39.34
C ILE A 704 29.82 12.66 38.00
N TYR A 705 29.66 11.75 37.06
CA TYR A 705 29.12 11.98 35.71
C TYR A 705 27.88 11.11 35.48
N ASP A 706 27.04 11.49 34.52
CA ASP A 706 26.03 10.57 33.98
C ASP A 706 26.66 9.68 32.91
N ILE A 707 26.29 8.40 32.85
CA ILE A 707 26.77 7.47 31.81
C ILE A 707 26.39 7.91 30.40
N GLY A 708 25.24 8.57 30.20
CA GLY A 708 24.79 9.11 28.92
C GLY A 708 25.49 10.41 28.50
N ASN A 709 26.20 11.08 29.42
CA ASN A 709 26.97 12.30 29.18
C ASN A 709 28.43 12.14 29.63
N ALA A 710 28.95 10.91 29.53
CA ALA A 710 30.32 10.58 29.92
C ALA A 710 31.32 11.01 28.84
N ASP A 711 32.42 11.63 29.24
CA ASP A 711 33.45 12.17 28.35
C ASP A 711 34.44 11.07 27.94
N PRO A 712 34.58 10.74 26.64
CA PRO A 712 35.50 9.70 26.16
C PRO A 712 36.97 9.88 26.56
N SER A 713 37.39 11.10 26.91
CA SER A 713 38.76 11.43 27.33
C SER A 713 39.02 11.22 28.82
N ILE A 714 37.98 11.00 29.63
CA ILE A 714 38.09 10.81 31.08
C ILE A 714 38.19 9.32 31.41
N ALA A 715 39.19 8.94 32.20
CA ALA A 715 39.26 7.61 32.79
C ALA A 715 38.23 7.47 33.91
N TYR A 716 37.34 6.49 33.79
CA TYR A 716 36.32 6.18 34.79
C TYR A 716 36.81 5.05 35.70
N VAL A 717 36.73 5.26 37.02
CA VAL A 717 37.32 4.36 38.03
C VAL A 717 36.30 3.43 38.71
N GLY A 718 35.01 3.61 38.39
CA GLY A 718 33.92 2.77 38.89
C GLY A 718 32.56 3.46 38.81
N VAL A 719 31.51 2.72 39.17
CA VAL A 719 30.14 3.26 39.30
C VAL A 719 29.99 4.01 40.63
N ALA A 720 29.40 5.20 40.60
CA ALA A 720 29.16 6.00 41.79
C ALA A 720 28.14 5.32 42.71
N GLY A 721 28.44 5.31 44.02
CA GLY A 721 27.65 4.57 44.99
C GLY A 721 27.94 3.07 45.05
N GLN A 722 28.78 2.51 44.16
CA GLN A 722 29.29 1.14 44.30
C GLN A 722 30.63 1.12 45.06
N PHE A 723 30.79 0.15 45.96
CA PHE A 723 32.02 -0.10 46.71
C PHE A 723 32.39 -1.58 46.61
N LYS A 724 33.60 -1.86 46.10
CA LYS A 724 34.12 -3.22 45.90
C LYS A 724 35.04 -3.60 47.06
N VAL A 725 34.65 -4.63 47.82
CA VAL A 725 35.55 -5.32 48.76
C VAL A 725 36.19 -6.47 48.02
N ASP A 726 37.49 -6.35 47.73
CA ASP A 726 38.28 -7.49 47.27
C ASP A 726 38.74 -8.33 48.47
N HIS A 727 38.63 -9.66 48.34
CA HIS A 727 39.13 -10.61 49.33
C HIS A 727 40.26 -11.48 48.73
N PRO A 728 41.52 -10.99 48.69
CA PRO A 728 42.62 -11.67 47.99
C PRO A 728 42.93 -13.09 48.50
N ARG A 729 42.54 -13.41 49.74
CA ARG A 729 42.73 -14.74 50.34
C ARG A 729 41.73 -15.79 49.83
N TRP A 730 40.59 -15.37 49.29
CA TRP A 730 39.52 -16.27 48.80
C TRP A 730 39.24 -16.12 47.31
N ASN A 731 39.86 -15.15 46.63
CA ASN A 731 39.63 -14.83 45.21
C ASN A 731 38.14 -14.55 44.90
N VAL A 732 37.49 -13.83 45.82
CA VAL A 732 36.10 -13.35 45.73
C VAL A 732 36.11 -11.84 45.89
N SER A 733 35.20 -11.15 45.19
CA SER A 733 34.94 -9.72 45.33
C SER A 733 33.47 -9.53 45.68
N GLU A 734 33.17 -8.76 46.73
CA GLU A 734 31.82 -8.34 47.09
C GLU A 734 31.59 -6.90 46.60
N ILE A 735 30.45 -6.63 45.94
CA ILE A 735 30.09 -5.28 45.48
C ILE A 735 28.88 -4.80 46.27
N TYR A 736 29.09 -3.76 47.06
CA TYR A 736 28.08 -3.09 47.87
C TYR A 736 27.51 -1.89 47.10
N THR A 737 26.19 -1.81 46.97
CA THR A 737 25.52 -0.76 46.18
C THR A 737 24.72 0.20 47.05
N SER A 738 24.94 1.50 46.91
CA SER A 738 24.18 2.58 47.56
C SER A 738 23.33 3.31 46.52
N GLY A 739 22.07 3.61 46.87
CA GLY A 739 21.05 4.17 45.97
C GLY A 739 21.22 5.65 45.58
N LEU A 740 22.43 6.10 45.29
CA LEU A 740 22.75 7.48 44.87
C LEU A 740 22.43 7.76 43.38
N ASN A 741 21.41 7.10 42.83
CA ASN A 741 20.88 7.41 41.51
C ASN A 741 20.07 8.71 41.60
N ALA A 742 20.61 9.79 41.06
CA ALA A 742 19.89 11.06 40.93
C ALA A 742 18.76 10.89 39.90
N LEU A 743 17.53 10.70 40.42
CA LEU A 743 16.30 10.52 39.66
C LEU A 743 15.97 11.81 38.88
N GLN A 744 16.23 11.79 37.57
CA GLN A 744 15.88 12.88 36.68
C GLN A 744 14.42 12.72 36.23
N SER A 745 13.55 13.67 36.58
CA SER A 745 12.17 13.67 36.12
C SER A 745 12.10 14.16 34.68
N GLU A 746 11.62 13.31 33.78
CA GLU A 746 11.42 13.62 32.37
C GLU A 746 9.92 13.91 32.10
N PRO A 747 9.57 15.03 31.44
CA PRO A 747 8.20 15.28 31.02
C PRO A 747 7.76 14.30 29.92
N ALA A 748 6.45 14.21 29.68
CA ALA A 748 5.95 13.54 28.48
C ALA A 748 6.27 14.39 27.25
N TYR A 749 6.67 13.76 26.15
CA TYR A 749 6.92 14.41 24.87
C TYR A 749 6.56 13.48 23.71
N PHE A 750 6.26 14.03 22.54
CA PHE A 750 6.03 13.25 21.34
C PHE A 750 7.27 13.27 20.42
N SER A 751 7.40 12.23 19.59
CA SER A 751 8.36 12.17 18.48
C SER A 751 7.60 11.81 17.21
N GLY A 752 7.74 12.62 16.18
CA GLY A 752 7.17 12.37 14.87
C GLY A 752 7.86 11.20 14.19
N SER A 753 7.06 10.45 13.43
CA SER A 753 7.53 9.39 12.55
C SER A 753 7.58 9.91 11.10
N ASN A 754 8.37 9.24 10.26
CA ASN A 754 8.53 9.61 8.86
C ASN A 754 7.20 9.57 8.11
N ALA A 755 6.99 10.48 7.16
CA ALA A 755 5.95 10.34 6.15
C ALA A 755 6.32 9.26 5.11
N GLY A 756 5.34 8.89 4.30
CA GLY A 756 5.45 7.85 3.29
C GLY A 756 5.90 8.33 1.91
N SER A 757 5.51 7.59 0.87
CA SER A 757 5.87 7.92 -0.51
C SER A 757 4.83 7.51 -1.55
N ILE A 758 4.79 8.24 -2.66
CA ILE A 758 3.98 7.97 -3.85
C ILE A 758 4.92 7.71 -5.02
N PHE A 759 4.73 6.60 -5.73
CA PHE A 759 5.40 6.34 -7.00
C PHE A 759 4.39 5.94 -8.09
N VAL A 760 4.38 6.67 -9.20
CA VAL A 760 3.52 6.42 -10.36
C VAL A 760 4.37 6.23 -11.61
N ALA A 761 4.24 5.09 -12.26
CA ALA A 761 4.78 4.82 -13.60
C ALA A 761 3.63 4.44 -14.54
N ALA A 762 3.34 5.32 -15.50
CA ALA A 762 2.18 5.24 -16.39
C ALA A 762 2.45 6.00 -17.71
N GLY A 763 1.72 5.69 -18.79
CA GLY A 763 1.80 6.42 -20.05
C GLY A 763 1.25 7.85 -19.93
N VAL A 764 0.18 8.01 -19.13
CA VAL A 764 -0.36 9.30 -18.71
C VAL A 764 -0.51 9.28 -17.17
N PRO A 765 0.39 9.92 -16.42
CA PRO A 765 0.30 10.03 -14.96
C PRO A 765 -0.35 11.37 -14.54
N LEU A 766 -1.66 11.38 -14.32
CA LEU A 766 -2.43 12.56 -13.90
C LEU A 766 -2.71 12.54 -12.39
N LEU A 767 -2.08 13.47 -11.67
CA LEU A 767 -2.28 13.67 -10.23
C LEU A 767 -3.01 15.01 -10.00
N ALA A 768 -4.34 14.97 -9.94
CA ALA A 768 -5.22 16.14 -9.77
C ALA A 768 -6.08 16.10 -8.49
N GLY A 769 -6.01 15.01 -7.71
CA GLY A 769 -6.62 14.92 -6.38
C GLY A 769 -5.74 15.46 -5.26
N THR A 770 -6.23 15.36 -4.03
CA THR A 770 -5.49 15.81 -2.84
C THR A 770 -4.46 14.75 -2.45
N VAL A 771 -3.21 15.16 -2.23
CA VAL A 771 -2.24 14.36 -1.46
C VAL A 771 -2.01 15.01 -0.11
N ILE A 772 -2.02 14.21 0.95
CA ILE A 772 -1.71 14.63 2.32
C ILE A 772 -0.42 13.93 2.73
N ALA A 773 0.59 14.73 3.09
CA ALA A 773 1.96 14.28 3.35
C ALA A 773 2.55 15.00 4.58
N ASP A 774 1.75 15.15 5.63
CA ASP A 774 2.17 15.88 6.83
C ASP A 774 3.18 15.09 7.67
N THR A 775 4.04 15.84 8.35
CA THR A 775 4.97 15.37 9.38
C THR A 775 4.88 16.33 10.57
N VAL A 776 5.18 15.87 11.78
CA VAL A 776 5.25 16.74 12.95
C VAL A 776 6.47 16.40 13.80
N ALA A 777 7.49 17.25 13.80
CA ALA A 777 8.67 17.02 14.61
C ALA A 777 8.35 17.15 16.12
N GLY A 778 8.96 16.31 16.94
CA GLY A 778 8.98 16.47 18.40
C GLY A 778 9.98 17.54 18.85
N PRO A 779 9.83 18.13 20.06
CA PRO A 779 10.81 19.07 20.63
C PRO A 779 12.24 18.54 20.63
N ARG A 780 12.42 17.26 21.03
CA ARG A 780 13.73 16.60 20.99
C ARG A 780 14.30 16.48 19.58
N GLN A 781 13.49 16.14 18.59
CA GLN A 781 13.93 16.00 17.19
C GLN A 781 14.43 17.31 16.59
N ARG A 782 13.83 18.45 16.97
CA ARG A 782 14.32 19.78 16.58
C ARG A 782 15.60 20.16 17.35
N ALA A 783 15.64 19.88 18.66
CA ALA A 783 16.80 20.16 19.50
C ALA A 783 18.05 19.31 19.21
N SER A 784 17.92 18.18 18.49
CA SER A 784 19.04 17.34 18.06
C SER A 784 19.14 17.16 16.54
N ASP A 785 18.57 18.09 15.76
CA ASP A 785 18.63 18.12 14.28
C ASP A 785 18.29 16.75 13.61
N SER A 786 17.36 16.00 14.22
CA SER A 786 16.97 14.61 13.87
C SER A 786 15.49 14.53 13.45
N LEU A 787 15.13 15.38 12.49
CA LEU A 787 13.77 15.59 12.01
C LEU A 787 13.18 14.35 11.29
N PRO A 788 11.85 14.14 11.36
CA PRO A 788 11.18 13.10 10.56
C PRO A 788 11.40 13.31 9.06
N GLN A 789 11.50 12.22 8.30
CA GLN A 789 11.60 12.30 6.84
C GLN A 789 10.29 12.82 6.24
N ASN A 790 10.39 13.83 5.36
CA ASN A 790 9.29 14.33 4.55
C ASN A 790 8.88 13.30 3.49
N ALA A 791 7.67 13.43 2.94
CA ALA A 791 7.19 12.53 1.91
C ALA A 791 7.94 12.66 0.57
N SER A 792 7.90 11.60 -0.23
CA SER A 792 8.51 11.58 -1.58
C SER A 792 7.49 11.27 -2.67
N LEU A 793 7.57 11.99 -3.79
CA LEU A 793 6.83 11.74 -5.02
C LEU A 793 7.78 11.38 -6.17
N GLY A 794 7.44 10.32 -6.90
CA GLY A 794 8.07 9.96 -8.17
C GLY A 794 7.03 9.73 -9.26
N ILE A 795 7.19 10.44 -10.37
CA ILE A 795 6.38 10.31 -11.59
C ILE A 795 7.30 9.84 -12.71
N THR A 796 6.94 8.75 -13.38
CA THR A 796 7.69 8.19 -14.52
C THR A 796 6.75 7.94 -15.70
N PHE A 797 7.02 8.57 -16.84
CA PHE A 797 6.29 8.31 -18.08
C PHE A 797 6.79 6.99 -18.70
N THR A 798 5.89 6.05 -19.01
CA THR A 798 6.25 4.71 -19.53
C THR A 798 6.13 4.63 -21.07
N ILE A 799 7.28 4.83 -21.73
CA ILE A 799 7.41 4.99 -23.19
C ILE A 799 7.11 3.70 -23.98
N ARG A 800 6.15 3.72 -24.91
CA ARG A 800 6.04 2.71 -26.00
C ARG A 800 6.98 3.06 -27.16
N ALA A 801 7.60 2.06 -27.78
CA ALA A 801 8.23 2.26 -29.08
C ALA A 801 7.17 2.20 -30.18
N GLY A 802 7.16 3.18 -31.10
CA GLY A 802 6.35 3.13 -32.33
C GLY A 802 4.88 3.53 -32.23
N GLN A 803 4.43 4.23 -31.18
CA GLN A 803 3.06 4.79 -31.11
C GLN A 803 3.05 6.32 -30.95
N ILE A 804 1.94 6.94 -31.37
CA ILE A 804 1.81 8.40 -31.61
C ILE A 804 1.18 9.12 -30.39
N PHE A 805 1.43 8.60 -29.20
CA PHE A 805 1.21 9.36 -27.96
C PHE A 805 2.43 10.27 -27.76
N ASN A 806 2.18 11.48 -27.26
CA ASN A 806 3.22 12.49 -27.10
C ASN A 806 3.61 12.46 -25.63
N ASP A 807 4.77 11.89 -25.30
CA ASP A 807 5.25 11.70 -23.92
C ASP A 807 5.69 13.04 -23.27
N ASN A 808 4.97 14.13 -23.54
CA ASN A 808 5.35 15.49 -23.19
C ASN A 808 4.67 15.93 -21.89
N ALA A 809 5.44 16.43 -20.93
CA ALA A 809 4.95 16.97 -19.67
C ALA A 809 4.91 18.50 -19.67
N VAL A 810 3.92 19.08 -19.01
CA VAL A 810 3.83 20.52 -18.75
C VAL A 810 3.56 20.81 -17.27
N LEU A 811 4.50 21.47 -16.59
CA LEU A 811 4.38 21.92 -15.21
C LEU A 811 3.68 23.28 -15.20
N GLN A 812 2.55 23.38 -14.51
CA GLN A 812 1.74 24.59 -14.48
C GLN A 812 0.78 24.61 -13.28
N ILE A 813 0.06 25.70 -13.09
CA ILE A 813 -0.98 25.85 -12.07
C ILE A 813 -2.27 25.22 -12.58
N GLY A 814 -2.91 24.36 -11.79
CA GLY A 814 -4.25 23.83 -12.09
C GLY A 814 -5.35 24.86 -11.84
N GLY A 815 -5.24 25.58 -10.72
CA GLY A 815 -6.30 26.46 -10.26
C GLY A 815 -7.33 25.71 -9.40
N ALA A 816 -8.05 26.44 -8.55
CA ALA A 816 -8.72 25.90 -7.37
C ALA A 816 -9.78 24.80 -7.64
N GLY A 817 -9.33 23.55 -7.74
CA GLY A 817 -10.18 22.37 -7.95
C GLY A 817 -10.81 22.28 -9.35
N VAL A 818 -10.35 23.11 -10.31
CA VAL A 818 -10.78 23.06 -11.71
C VAL A 818 -9.73 22.29 -12.51
N ASP A 819 -10.16 21.49 -13.46
CA ASP A 819 -9.31 20.87 -14.47
C ASP A 819 -9.24 21.81 -15.69
N PRO A 820 -8.17 22.61 -15.87
CA PRO A 820 -8.16 23.72 -16.82
C PRO A 820 -8.09 23.28 -18.29
N PHE A 821 -7.94 21.99 -18.57
CA PHE A 821 -7.89 21.42 -19.92
C PHE A 821 -9.09 20.50 -20.24
N GLY A 822 -9.97 20.22 -19.28
CA GLY A 822 -11.04 19.23 -19.44
C GLY A 822 -10.53 17.78 -19.57
N VAL A 823 -9.25 17.52 -19.27
CA VAL A 823 -8.60 16.21 -19.44
C VAL A 823 -9.03 15.21 -18.37
N VAL A 824 -9.51 15.67 -17.22
CA VAL A 824 -9.85 14.88 -16.04
C VAL A 824 -11.36 14.81 -15.82
N GLU A 825 -12.09 15.89 -16.12
CA GLU A 825 -13.58 15.88 -16.13
C GLU A 825 -14.17 15.39 -17.47
N GLY A 826 -13.46 15.54 -18.59
CA GLY A 826 -13.89 15.06 -19.91
C GLY A 826 -13.66 13.57 -20.18
N LEU A 827 -12.95 12.87 -19.29
CA LEU A 827 -12.71 11.41 -19.36
C LEU A 827 -14.00 10.62 -19.19
N THR A 828 -14.70 10.44 -20.30
CA THR A 828 -15.84 9.53 -20.43
C THR A 828 -15.37 8.20 -21.02
N PRO A 829 -15.82 7.05 -20.48
CA PRO A 829 -15.52 5.76 -21.07
C PRO A 829 -16.25 5.58 -22.41
N LEU A 830 -15.50 5.28 -23.49
CA LEU A 830 -16.02 4.95 -24.82
C LEU A 830 -16.76 3.60 -24.82
N THR A 831 -16.26 2.68 -24.00
CA THR A 831 -16.89 1.44 -23.54
C THR A 831 -16.62 1.31 -22.04
N ALA A 832 -17.20 0.31 -21.37
CA ALA A 832 -17.05 0.11 -19.92
C ALA A 832 -15.61 -0.16 -19.40
N SER A 833 -14.59 -0.13 -20.27
CA SER A 833 -13.17 -0.36 -19.95
C SER A 833 -12.19 0.34 -20.91
N THR A 834 -12.60 1.42 -21.58
CA THR A 834 -11.68 2.24 -22.41
C THR A 834 -11.99 3.73 -22.33
N PHE A 835 -10.98 4.55 -22.03
CA PHE A 835 -11.08 6.02 -21.95
C PHE A 835 -10.57 6.70 -23.24
N ASP A 836 -11.23 7.79 -23.67
CA ASP A 836 -10.77 8.58 -24.82
C ASP A 836 -9.64 9.56 -24.44
N TRP A 837 -8.44 9.01 -24.28
CA TRP A 837 -7.21 9.79 -24.18
C TRP A 837 -6.87 10.59 -25.45
N GLY A 838 -7.46 10.22 -26.60
CA GLY A 838 -7.16 10.82 -27.90
C GLY A 838 -7.76 12.21 -28.06
N THR A 839 -9.03 12.40 -27.69
CA THR A 839 -9.68 13.72 -27.71
C THR A 839 -9.21 14.60 -26.56
N ALA A 840 -9.20 14.07 -25.32
CA ALA A 840 -8.79 14.82 -24.13
C ALA A 840 -7.39 15.44 -24.28
N LEU A 841 -6.39 14.68 -24.73
CA LEU A 841 -5.03 15.21 -24.93
C LEU A 841 -4.87 16.05 -26.20
N ALA A 842 -5.78 15.94 -27.18
CA ALA A 842 -5.77 16.82 -28.37
C ALA A 842 -6.22 18.24 -28.01
N ASP A 843 -7.29 18.37 -27.23
CA ASP A 843 -7.78 19.67 -26.74
C ASP A 843 -6.80 20.31 -25.73
N ALA A 844 -6.09 19.49 -24.95
CA ALA A 844 -4.98 19.92 -24.08
C ALA A 844 -3.67 20.29 -24.82
N GLY A 845 -3.68 20.37 -26.16
CA GLY A 845 -2.49 20.77 -26.94
C GLY A 845 -1.36 19.73 -26.96
N LYS A 846 -1.64 18.46 -26.62
CA LYS A 846 -0.72 17.31 -26.60
C LYS A 846 0.34 17.30 -25.49
N TYR A 847 0.04 17.88 -24.34
CA TYR A 847 0.88 17.77 -23.13
C TYR A 847 0.07 17.17 -21.98
N VAL A 848 0.73 16.37 -21.14
CA VAL A 848 0.17 15.89 -19.86
C VAL A 848 0.46 16.93 -18.78
N PRO A 849 -0.57 17.53 -18.15
CA PRO A 849 -0.39 18.53 -17.10
C PRO A 849 0.09 17.92 -15.78
N ILE A 850 1.05 18.60 -15.15
CA ILE A 850 1.51 18.35 -13.78
C ILE A 850 1.25 19.62 -12.96
N TYR A 851 0.31 19.52 -12.01
CA TYR A 851 -0.24 20.67 -11.29
C TYR A 851 0.63 21.09 -10.11
N THR A 852 1.48 22.10 -10.31
CA THR A 852 2.53 22.49 -9.35
C THR A 852 1.98 23.10 -8.07
N ASP A 853 0.79 23.70 -8.13
CA ASP A 853 0.03 24.19 -6.98
C ASP A 853 -0.45 23.03 -6.09
N ILE A 854 -1.00 21.96 -6.67
CA ILE A 854 -1.40 20.75 -5.95
C ILE A 854 -0.18 20.08 -5.30
N LEU A 855 0.91 19.88 -6.06
CA LEU A 855 2.11 19.21 -5.54
C LEU A 855 2.82 20.03 -4.45
N SER A 856 2.86 21.36 -4.56
CA SER A 856 3.43 22.23 -3.52
C SER A 856 2.60 22.25 -2.24
N ALA A 857 1.26 22.18 -2.36
CA ALA A 857 0.37 22.15 -1.21
C ALA A 857 0.49 20.87 -0.37
N ALA A 858 0.82 19.73 -1.00
CA ALA A 858 1.01 18.46 -0.31
C ALA A 858 2.24 18.47 0.64
N GLY A 859 3.29 19.23 0.33
CA GLY A 859 4.45 19.39 1.19
C GLY A 859 5.49 18.26 1.14
N PHE A 860 5.68 17.64 -0.02
CA PHE A 860 6.77 16.67 -0.25
C PHE A 860 8.16 17.27 0.04
N GLY A 861 9.11 16.45 0.47
CA GLY A 861 10.54 16.80 0.51
C GLY A 861 11.32 16.40 -0.75
N SER A 862 10.81 15.42 -1.51
CA SER A 862 11.39 14.97 -2.78
C SER A 862 10.30 14.89 -3.84
N ILE A 863 10.48 15.57 -4.98
CA ILE A 863 9.62 15.45 -6.16
C ILE A 863 10.49 15.11 -7.37
N SER A 864 10.21 13.97 -8.01
CA SER A 864 10.91 13.54 -9.22
C SER A 864 9.96 13.29 -10.38
N VAL A 865 10.34 13.77 -11.58
CA VAL A 865 9.62 13.56 -12.85
C VAL A 865 10.62 13.06 -13.90
N ALA A 866 10.36 11.88 -14.44
CA ALA A 866 11.25 11.18 -15.37
C ALA A 866 10.49 10.53 -16.54
N GLY A 867 11.21 10.13 -17.58
CA GLY A 867 10.68 9.37 -18.72
C GLY A 867 9.99 10.19 -19.82
N ALA A 868 9.63 11.46 -19.57
CA ALA A 868 9.03 12.33 -20.59
C ALA A 868 9.98 12.58 -21.78
N GLU A 869 9.46 12.63 -23.01
CA GLU A 869 10.21 13.01 -24.22
C GLU A 869 10.61 14.49 -24.16
N LEU A 870 9.68 15.37 -23.75
CA LEU A 870 9.90 16.80 -23.49
C LEU A 870 9.20 17.22 -22.19
N LEU A 871 9.83 18.06 -21.37
CA LEU A 871 9.25 18.64 -20.16
C LEU A 871 9.40 20.16 -20.20
N THR A 872 8.27 20.86 -20.06
CA THR A 872 8.19 22.32 -20.05
C THR A 872 7.53 22.85 -18.78
N MET A 873 7.86 24.09 -18.38
CA MET A 873 7.18 24.85 -17.34
C MET A 873 7.00 26.29 -17.84
N PRO A 874 6.06 26.55 -18.76
CA PRO A 874 5.95 27.84 -19.45
C PRO A 874 5.25 28.90 -18.58
N TYR A 875 5.68 30.16 -18.70
CA TYR A 875 4.86 31.27 -18.24
C TYR A 875 3.71 31.53 -19.23
N SER A 876 2.49 31.67 -18.73
CA SER A 876 1.28 31.88 -19.54
C SER A 876 1.20 33.27 -20.21
N GLY A 877 2.12 34.18 -19.90
CA GLY A 877 2.06 35.60 -20.30
C GLY A 877 1.03 36.44 -19.52
N SER A 878 0.12 35.79 -18.77
CA SER A 878 -0.86 36.47 -17.92
C SER A 878 -1.33 35.57 -16.78
N GLY A 879 -1.11 36.03 -15.54
CA GLY A 879 -1.48 35.30 -14.32
C GLY A 879 -0.30 35.15 -13.35
N PRO A 880 -0.50 34.42 -12.23
CA PRO A 880 0.60 34.02 -11.36
C PRO A 880 1.61 33.14 -12.11
N VAL A 881 2.89 33.31 -11.80
CA VAL A 881 3.97 32.41 -12.25
C VAL A 881 3.79 31.05 -11.58
N ALA A 882 3.98 29.95 -12.33
CA ALA A 882 3.93 28.61 -11.76
C ALA A 882 5.06 28.40 -10.75
N THR A 883 4.75 27.76 -9.62
CA THR A 883 5.69 27.48 -8.53
C THR A 883 5.57 26.02 -8.12
N LEU A 884 6.71 25.32 -8.05
CA LEU A 884 6.84 23.98 -7.48
C LEU A 884 7.79 24.06 -6.26
N THR A 885 7.29 23.72 -5.08
CA THR A 885 8.02 23.83 -3.81
C THR A 885 8.14 22.48 -3.10
N THR A 886 9.32 22.19 -2.53
CA THR A 886 9.55 21.07 -1.59
C THR A 886 9.94 21.55 -0.20
N ARG A 887 9.60 20.78 0.84
CA ARG A 887 10.06 21.01 2.21
C ARG A 887 11.55 20.63 2.35
N PRO A 888 12.37 21.40 3.11
CA PRO A 888 13.77 21.06 3.34
C PRO A 888 13.92 19.78 4.18
N GLY A 889 15.02 19.06 3.97
CA GLY A 889 15.44 17.94 4.82
C GLY A 889 15.27 16.55 4.22
N PRO A 890 15.53 15.50 5.01
CA PRO A 890 15.56 14.13 4.50
C PRO A 890 14.17 13.71 4.02
N SER A 891 14.14 12.88 2.97
CA SER A 891 12.92 12.46 2.30
C SER A 891 12.80 10.94 2.28
N ALA A 892 11.57 10.43 2.41
CA ALA A 892 11.28 9.00 2.53
C ALA A 892 11.70 8.22 1.27
N SER A 893 12.15 6.98 1.42
CA SER A 893 12.38 6.10 0.27
C SER A 893 11.08 5.72 -0.43
N PHE A 894 11.14 5.45 -1.74
CA PHE A 894 10.05 4.76 -2.43
C PHE A 894 9.89 3.33 -1.88
N GLY A 895 8.66 2.82 -1.85
CA GLY A 895 8.36 1.45 -1.44
C GLY A 895 8.89 0.40 -2.44
N GLU A 896 8.98 -0.86 -2.01
CA GLU A 896 9.61 -1.94 -2.79
C GLU A 896 8.93 -2.29 -4.13
N ALA A 897 7.70 -1.84 -4.35
CA ALA A 897 7.01 -1.97 -5.64
C ALA A 897 7.48 -0.94 -6.70
N ALA A 898 8.25 0.08 -6.28
CA ALA A 898 8.91 1.01 -7.19
C ALA A 898 10.18 0.39 -7.81
N PRO A 899 10.60 0.82 -9.01
CA PRO A 899 11.81 0.32 -9.65
C PRO A 899 13.06 0.56 -8.80
N SER A 900 14.01 -0.38 -8.80
CA SER A 900 15.30 -0.23 -8.09
C SER A 900 16.19 0.90 -8.64
N THR A 901 15.84 1.44 -9.81
CA THR A 901 16.42 2.65 -10.40
C THR A 901 15.80 3.95 -9.87
N ALA A 902 14.59 3.91 -9.33
CA ALA A 902 13.93 5.06 -8.72
C ALA A 902 14.52 5.33 -7.34
N LYS A 903 14.94 6.57 -7.10
CA LYS A 903 15.46 7.01 -5.79
C LYS A 903 14.86 8.34 -5.43
N ALA A 904 14.34 8.45 -4.21
CA ALA A 904 14.02 9.75 -3.64
C ALA A 904 15.32 10.52 -3.39
N VAL A 905 15.34 11.80 -3.78
CA VAL A 905 16.47 12.70 -3.61
C VAL A 905 15.88 14.03 -3.11
N PRO A 906 16.24 14.50 -1.91
CA PRO A 906 15.67 15.73 -1.36
C PRO A 906 15.75 16.92 -2.33
N GLY A 907 14.61 17.56 -2.56
CA GLY A 907 14.40 18.60 -3.56
C GLY A 907 13.67 18.12 -4.82
N ILE A 908 13.99 18.73 -5.96
CA ILE A 908 13.27 18.61 -7.23
C ILE A 908 14.20 17.99 -8.30
N THR A 909 13.78 16.89 -8.94
CA THR A 909 14.53 16.25 -10.03
C THR A 909 13.65 16.10 -11.28
N LEU A 910 13.97 16.81 -12.35
CA LEU A 910 13.21 16.81 -13.61
C LEU A 910 14.08 16.29 -14.76
N SER A 911 13.56 15.38 -15.59
CA SER A 911 14.20 14.91 -16.82
C SER A 911 13.35 15.21 -18.05
N GLY A 912 13.99 15.32 -19.22
CA GLY A 912 13.32 15.74 -20.46
C GLY A 912 13.25 17.25 -20.63
N VAL A 913 13.92 18.03 -19.76
CA VAL A 913 13.71 19.47 -19.61
C VAL A 913 14.11 20.24 -20.87
N THR A 914 13.20 21.08 -21.40
CA THR A 914 13.49 22.02 -22.48
C THR A 914 13.26 23.48 -22.08
N THR A 915 12.27 23.79 -21.26
CA THR A 915 12.07 25.18 -20.78
C THR A 915 11.53 25.20 -19.37
N ILE A 916 12.17 25.98 -18.49
CA ILE A 916 11.60 26.42 -17.20
C ILE A 916 11.47 27.94 -17.26
N ASP A 917 10.26 28.47 -17.16
CA ASP A 917 9.97 29.91 -17.01
C ASP A 917 9.05 30.14 -15.79
N GLY A 918 9.43 29.54 -14.67
CA GLY A 918 8.74 29.62 -13.39
C GLY A 918 9.64 29.23 -12.21
N VAL A 919 9.06 29.13 -11.02
CA VAL A 919 9.79 28.96 -9.77
C VAL A 919 9.90 27.48 -9.37
N LEU A 920 11.12 26.98 -9.22
CA LEU A 920 11.43 25.73 -8.55
C LEU A 920 12.12 26.08 -7.22
N ASN A 921 11.51 25.71 -6.09
CA ASN A 921 11.96 26.09 -4.74
C ASN A 921 12.21 24.85 -3.87
N ALA A 922 13.48 24.60 -3.55
CA ALA A 922 13.94 23.44 -2.79
C ALA A 922 15.04 23.86 -1.80
N PRO A 923 14.69 24.60 -0.72
CA PRO A 923 15.66 25.22 0.18
C PRO A 923 16.53 24.16 0.86
N SER A 924 17.83 24.44 1.02
CA SER A 924 18.86 23.50 1.50
C SER A 924 18.85 22.11 0.82
N SER A 925 18.28 22.00 -0.38
CA SER A 925 18.00 20.73 -1.07
C SER A 925 18.48 20.79 -2.53
N ASN A 926 18.15 19.79 -3.35
CA ASN A 926 18.70 19.69 -4.71
C ASN A 926 17.69 20.18 -5.76
N ILE A 927 18.14 20.89 -6.79
CA ILE A 927 17.39 21.03 -8.05
C ILE A 927 18.23 20.41 -9.16
N SER A 928 17.74 19.31 -9.72
CA SER A 928 18.43 18.55 -10.78
C SER A 928 17.60 18.58 -12.06
N LEU A 929 18.10 19.24 -13.09
CA LEU A 929 17.49 19.34 -14.41
C LEU A 929 18.33 18.53 -15.42
N LYS A 930 17.77 17.45 -15.97
CA LYS A 930 18.34 16.75 -17.12
C LYS A 930 17.55 17.06 -18.39
N GLY A 931 18.28 17.49 -19.42
CA GLY A 931 17.75 17.79 -20.74
C GLY A 931 17.09 16.61 -21.46
N ALA A 932 16.44 16.90 -22.58
CA ALA A 932 15.79 15.93 -23.47
C ALA A 932 16.81 15.05 -24.21
N ASN A 933 16.52 13.76 -24.34
CA ASN A 933 17.36 12.78 -25.02
C ASN A 933 17.04 12.72 -26.53
N PHE A 934 17.62 13.60 -27.34
CA PHE A 934 17.50 13.56 -28.80
C PHE A 934 18.43 12.50 -29.42
N GLY A 935 18.04 11.23 -29.35
CA GLY A 935 18.71 10.12 -30.03
C GLY A 935 17.74 9.33 -30.92
N GLU A 936 18.16 8.99 -32.14
CA GLU A 936 17.31 8.22 -33.05
C GLU A 936 17.08 6.78 -32.59
N ARG A 937 15.81 6.42 -32.33
CA ARG A 937 15.37 5.02 -32.35
C ARG A 937 15.26 4.57 -33.80
N TYR A 938 16.27 3.86 -34.28
CA TYR A 938 16.28 3.24 -35.61
C TYR A 938 15.40 1.97 -35.65
N ASP A 939 14.09 2.19 -35.65
CA ASP A 939 13.09 1.22 -36.09
C ASP A 939 13.17 1.12 -37.63
N GLY A 940 13.03 -0.09 -38.18
CA GLY A 940 13.19 -0.37 -39.61
C GLY A 940 12.09 0.22 -40.52
N SER A 941 11.09 0.91 -39.96
CA SER A 941 9.92 1.41 -40.67
C SER A 941 9.55 2.87 -40.33
N THR A 942 9.82 3.75 -41.30
CA THR A 942 9.52 5.21 -41.32
C THR A 942 10.36 6.06 -40.36
N SER A 943 10.87 7.19 -40.89
CA SER A 943 11.69 8.14 -40.14
C SER A 943 10.77 9.08 -39.34
N LYS A 944 10.84 9.04 -38.00
CA LYS A 944 10.24 10.07 -37.13
C LYS A 944 11.02 11.37 -37.37
N THR A 945 10.54 12.22 -38.28
CA THR A 945 11.14 13.53 -38.55
C THR A 945 11.03 14.42 -37.31
N LEU A 946 12.09 14.43 -36.49
CA LEU A 946 12.23 15.32 -35.34
C LEU A 946 12.00 16.77 -35.80
N PRO A 947 11.08 17.52 -35.17
CA PRO A 947 10.80 18.90 -35.54
C PRO A 947 12.04 19.77 -35.30
N GLU A 948 12.26 20.73 -36.20
CA GLU A 948 13.26 21.79 -36.03
C GLU A 948 12.61 23.07 -35.50
N PRO A 949 13.37 23.96 -34.83
CA PRO A 949 14.82 23.90 -34.56
C PRO A 949 15.17 23.17 -33.26
N GLN A 950 16.48 23.05 -32.96
CA GLN A 950 17.00 22.62 -31.65
C GLN A 950 16.28 23.37 -30.50
N GLN A 951 15.69 22.62 -29.58
CA GLN A 951 15.26 23.17 -28.29
C GLN A 951 16.41 23.02 -27.30
N ASP A 952 17.12 24.13 -27.02
CA ASP A 952 18.04 24.21 -25.88
C ASP A 952 17.30 23.98 -24.56
N LEU A 953 18.03 23.72 -23.46
CA LEU A 953 17.50 23.77 -22.11
C LEU A 953 17.52 25.23 -21.64
N VAL A 954 16.35 25.87 -21.67
CA VAL A 954 16.18 27.32 -21.41
C VAL A 954 15.65 27.57 -20.00
N LEU A 955 16.31 28.44 -19.24
CA LEU A 955 15.70 29.15 -18.10
C LEU A 955 15.21 30.52 -18.61
N GLY A 956 13.90 30.73 -18.59
CA GLY A 956 13.24 31.94 -19.09
C GLY A 956 13.35 33.16 -18.15
N PRO A 957 12.80 34.33 -18.55
CA PRO A 957 12.95 35.58 -17.80
C PRO A 957 12.31 35.61 -16.40
N HIS A 958 11.41 34.66 -16.11
CA HIS A 958 10.71 34.50 -14.82
C HIS A 958 11.20 33.26 -14.05
N ALA A 959 12.17 32.53 -14.60
CA ALA A 959 12.70 31.32 -13.99
C ALA A 959 13.45 31.63 -12.69
N VAL A 960 13.13 30.92 -11.61
CA VAL A 960 13.87 30.98 -10.35
C VAL A 960 14.17 29.56 -9.89
N LEU A 961 15.45 29.22 -9.76
CA LEU A 961 15.91 27.98 -9.14
C LEU A 961 16.47 28.33 -7.77
N ASP A 962 15.66 28.18 -6.72
CA ASP A 962 16.00 28.53 -5.34
C ASP A 962 16.33 27.27 -4.54
N VAL A 963 17.55 27.18 -4.02
CA VAL A 963 17.97 26.18 -3.03
C VAL A 963 18.66 26.83 -1.82
N ALA A 964 18.42 28.13 -1.58
CA ALA A 964 19.12 28.90 -0.57
C ALA A 964 18.98 28.29 0.84
N GLY A 965 20.00 28.53 1.67
CA GLY A 965 19.97 28.17 3.08
C GLY A 965 19.00 29.06 3.86
N LEU A 966 18.28 28.48 4.82
CA LEU A 966 17.33 29.23 5.64
C LEU A 966 18.04 30.15 6.64
N TRP A 967 17.46 31.32 6.85
CA TRP A 967 17.82 32.20 7.96
C TRP A 967 16.92 31.92 9.17
N VAL A 968 17.47 31.18 10.13
CA VAL A 968 16.80 30.72 11.35
C VAL A 968 17.18 31.60 12.53
N ASN A 969 16.20 31.93 13.38
CA ASN A 969 16.40 32.74 14.58
C ASN A 969 15.68 32.15 15.79
N ASP A 970 16.39 31.28 16.51
CA ASP A 970 15.95 30.67 17.78
C ASP A 970 16.31 31.56 19.00
N SER A 971 16.61 32.86 18.79
CA SER A 971 16.95 33.82 19.85
C SER A 971 15.93 33.81 21.00
N GLY A 972 16.34 33.35 22.19
CA GLY A 972 15.49 33.25 23.38
C GLY A 972 14.28 32.32 23.25
N VAL A 973 14.32 31.38 22.30
CA VAL A 973 13.28 30.36 22.08
C VAL A 973 13.46 29.17 23.04
N THR A 974 12.36 28.55 23.47
CA THR A 974 12.38 27.33 24.30
C THR A 974 12.62 26.08 23.45
N SER A 975 13.00 24.96 24.08
CA SER A 975 13.16 23.64 23.42
C SER A 975 12.03 23.27 22.45
N ASP A 976 10.82 23.69 22.79
CA ASP A 976 9.60 23.31 22.09
C ASP A 976 9.30 24.22 20.90
N GLY A 977 9.98 25.37 20.79
CA GLY A 977 9.85 26.30 19.66
C GLY A 977 11.04 26.29 18.68
N LEU A 978 12.16 25.65 19.03
CA LEU A 978 13.38 25.64 18.20
C LEU A 978 13.10 25.18 16.77
N GLN A 979 13.73 25.83 15.80
CA GLN A 979 13.80 25.37 14.41
C GLN A 979 15.09 24.61 14.11
N GLY A 980 16.18 24.90 14.84
CA GLY A 980 17.45 24.18 14.73
C GLY A 980 18.37 24.66 13.60
N SER A 981 19.54 24.00 13.48
CA SER A 981 20.61 24.42 12.56
C SER A 981 20.64 23.64 11.24
N SER A 982 19.87 22.54 11.13
CA SER A 982 19.83 21.59 10.01
C SER A 982 19.87 22.19 8.59
N PHE A 983 19.24 23.34 8.38
CA PHE A 983 18.91 23.87 7.04
C PHE A 983 19.45 25.27 6.78
N ILE A 984 20.64 25.60 7.32
CA ILE A 984 21.30 26.90 7.07
C ILE A 984 22.34 26.87 5.94
N ASP A 985 22.81 25.70 5.53
CA ASP A 985 23.66 25.55 4.35
C ASP A 985 22.78 25.57 3.08
N GLY A 986 23.26 26.25 2.03
CA GLY A 986 22.65 26.26 0.71
C GLY A 986 22.75 24.90 0.02
N GLY A 987 21.74 24.57 -0.78
CA GLY A 987 21.58 23.26 -1.41
C GLY A 987 22.47 23.03 -2.63
N SER A 988 21.94 22.44 -3.70
CA SER A 988 22.71 22.26 -4.94
C SER A 988 21.86 22.26 -6.20
N VAL A 989 22.24 23.07 -7.19
CA VAL A 989 21.61 23.14 -8.50
C VAL A 989 22.50 22.44 -9.54
N SER A 990 21.93 21.52 -10.30
CA SER A 990 22.60 20.78 -11.36
C SER A 990 21.77 20.86 -12.64
N ILE A 991 22.33 21.41 -13.71
CA ILE A 991 21.71 21.46 -15.04
C ILE A 991 22.62 20.72 -16.01
N THR A 992 22.10 19.65 -16.60
CA THR A 992 22.86 18.73 -17.44
C THR A 992 22.14 18.46 -18.76
N THR A 993 22.86 18.47 -19.88
CA THR A 993 22.29 18.05 -21.18
C THR A 993 22.97 16.76 -21.65
N PRO A 994 22.20 15.73 -22.04
CA PRO A 994 22.74 14.50 -22.61
C PRO A 994 23.23 14.73 -24.04
N THR A 995 24.20 13.92 -24.48
CA THR A 995 24.72 13.97 -25.85
C THR A 995 23.66 13.50 -26.84
N GLY A 996 23.23 14.39 -27.75
CA GLY A 996 22.18 14.12 -28.74
C GLY A 996 22.76 13.91 -30.15
N ILE A 997 22.25 12.92 -30.90
CA ILE A 997 22.69 12.62 -32.27
C ILE A 997 21.47 12.29 -33.16
N LYS A 998 21.36 12.99 -34.29
CA LYS A 998 20.37 12.82 -35.38
C LYS A 998 21.11 12.38 -36.64
N GLY A 999 20.58 11.46 -37.46
CA GLY A 999 21.30 11.04 -38.67
C GLY A 999 20.66 9.96 -39.55
N SER A 1000 19.90 10.39 -40.56
CA SER A 1000 19.41 9.53 -41.64
C SER A 1000 20.47 9.26 -42.72
N ASN A 1001 20.42 8.08 -43.35
CA ASN A 1001 21.20 7.72 -44.55
C ASN A 1001 22.70 8.07 -44.45
N SER A 1002 23.34 7.54 -43.40
CA SER A 1002 24.80 7.55 -43.22
C SER A 1002 25.45 8.93 -42.98
N THR A 1003 24.66 9.96 -42.70
CA THR A 1003 25.13 11.28 -42.24
C THR A 1003 24.64 11.51 -40.81
N TYR A 1004 25.51 11.88 -39.86
CA TYR A 1004 25.15 12.14 -38.47
C TYR A 1004 25.49 13.59 -38.08
N VAL A 1005 24.65 14.18 -37.22
CA VAL A 1005 24.70 15.57 -36.74
C VAL A 1005 24.52 15.60 -35.23
N ASP A 1006 25.37 16.37 -34.54
CA ASP A 1006 25.24 16.66 -33.11
C ASP A 1006 24.04 17.56 -32.85
N VAL A 1007 23.09 17.06 -32.06
CA VAL A 1007 21.86 17.78 -31.63
C VAL A 1007 21.77 17.88 -30.11
N THR A 1008 22.92 17.82 -29.42
CA THR A 1008 23.04 18.11 -27.99
C THR A 1008 22.46 19.51 -27.70
N GLN A 1009 21.69 19.63 -26.61
CA GLN A 1009 21.10 20.90 -26.20
C GLN A 1009 22.15 21.82 -25.54
N SER A 1010 22.11 23.12 -25.83
CA SER A 1010 22.78 24.12 -24.99
C SER A 1010 22.04 24.31 -23.67
N ILE A 1011 22.70 24.95 -22.69
CA ILE A 1011 22.07 25.45 -21.47
C ILE A 1011 22.00 26.98 -21.57
N VAL A 1012 20.80 27.56 -21.52
CA VAL A 1012 20.57 28.99 -21.79
C VAL A 1012 19.86 29.65 -20.62
N LEU A 1013 20.58 30.47 -19.85
CA LEU A 1013 20.02 31.32 -18.79
C LEU A 1013 19.64 32.67 -19.42
N GLN A 1014 18.36 32.97 -19.57
CA GLN A 1014 17.91 34.24 -20.15
C GLN A 1014 18.03 35.40 -19.15
N ARG A 1015 18.08 36.64 -19.65
CA ARG A 1015 18.03 37.83 -18.79
C ARG A 1015 16.71 37.84 -18.02
N GLY A 1016 16.83 37.70 -16.70
CA GLY A 1016 15.71 37.60 -15.77
C GLY A 1016 15.77 36.33 -14.93
N SER A 1017 16.27 35.22 -15.49
CA SER A 1017 16.40 33.95 -14.76
C SER A 1017 17.34 34.10 -13.56
N VAL A 1018 16.93 33.58 -12.40
CA VAL A 1018 17.72 33.54 -11.17
C VAL A 1018 18.08 32.10 -10.82
N ILE A 1019 19.32 31.88 -10.40
CA ILE A 1019 19.73 30.69 -9.64
C ILE A 1019 20.23 31.19 -8.29
N ASP A 1020 19.66 30.71 -7.19
CA ASP A 1020 20.09 31.05 -5.83
C ASP A 1020 20.58 29.78 -5.12
N VAL A 1021 21.89 29.74 -4.84
CA VAL A 1021 22.54 28.71 -4.03
C VAL A 1021 23.14 29.32 -2.74
N SER A 1022 22.69 30.51 -2.32
CA SER A 1022 23.33 31.26 -1.23
C SER A 1022 23.18 30.61 0.16
N GLY A 1023 24.09 30.98 1.06
CA GLY A 1023 24.07 30.54 2.45
C GLY A 1023 23.01 31.24 3.32
N GLY A 1024 22.42 30.46 4.22
CA GLY A 1024 21.50 30.90 5.26
C GLY A 1024 22.22 31.44 6.49
N GLY A 1025 21.62 31.21 7.68
CA GLY A 1025 22.33 31.42 8.94
C GLY A 1025 21.49 31.18 10.19
N HIS A 1026 22.14 30.75 11.28
CA HIS A 1026 21.49 30.44 12.56
C HIS A 1026 21.85 31.46 13.64
N VAL A 1027 20.85 32.01 14.32
CA VAL A 1027 20.99 32.74 15.59
C VAL A 1027 20.42 31.86 16.70
N GLY A 1028 21.28 31.40 17.61
CA GLY A 1028 20.92 30.44 18.64
C GLY A 1028 20.19 31.03 19.85
N VAL A 1029 19.73 30.14 20.74
CA VAL A 1029 18.99 30.47 21.98
C VAL A 1029 19.71 31.44 22.93
N ASN A 1030 21.03 31.55 22.80
CA ASN A 1030 21.91 32.47 23.52
C ASN A 1030 21.83 33.92 23.00
N ASN A 1031 21.05 34.20 21.95
CA ASN A 1031 20.97 35.46 21.20
C ASN A 1031 22.26 35.85 20.45
N HIS A 1032 23.14 34.88 20.20
CA HIS A 1032 24.31 35.07 19.34
C HIS A 1032 24.07 34.40 17.97
N LEU A 1033 24.59 35.03 16.93
CA LEU A 1033 24.81 34.38 15.64
C LEU A 1033 25.82 33.24 15.87
N ASP A 1034 25.53 32.05 15.36
CA ASP A 1034 26.49 30.94 15.43
C ASP A 1034 27.56 31.10 14.33
N TYR A 1035 28.76 30.62 14.63
CA TYR A 1035 29.92 30.74 13.76
C TYR A 1035 30.54 29.38 13.47
N GLY A 1036 31.01 29.19 12.25
CA GLY A 1036 31.82 28.03 11.85
C GLY A 1036 33.21 28.03 12.51
N ALA A 1037 33.92 26.90 12.39
CA ALA A 1037 35.30 26.75 12.88
C ALA A 1037 36.32 27.64 12.13
N ASP A 1038 35.90 28.26 11.03
CA ASP A 1038 36.61 29.29 10.25
C ASP A 1038 36.39 30.72 10.77
N GLY A 1039 35.45 30.93 11.70
CA GLY A 1039 35.08 32.25 12.23
C GLY A 1039 34.13 33.05 11.33
N LEU A 1040 33.55 32.43 10.30
CA LEU A 1040 32.44 33.00 9.54
C LEU A 1040 31.10 32.63 10.19
N PRO A 1041 30.00 33.36 9.93
CA PRO A 1041 28.66 32.89 10.30
C PRO A 1041 28.41 31.46 9.80
N ALA A 1042 27.75 30.64 10.61
CA ALA A 1042 27.29 29.33 10.16
C ALA A 1042 26.24 29.50 9.06
N GLY A 1043 26.29 28.67 8.01
CA GLY A 1043 25.51 28.83 6.77
C GLY A 1043 26.41 29.04 5.56
N LYS A 1044 26.75 27.96 4.86
CA LYS A 1044 27.61 27.96 3.66
C LYS A 1044 26.77 28.13 2.39
N GLY A 1045 27.37 28.70 1.35
CA GLY A 1045 26.85 28.62 -0.01
C GLY A 1045 26.88 27.17 -0.55
N GLY A 1046 25.90 26.86 -1.38
CA GLY A 1046 25.71 25.58 -2.05
C GLY A 1046 26.50 25.43 -3.36
N ASN A 1047 26.18 24.40 -4.14
CA ASN A 1047 26.89 24.09 -5.38
C ASN A 1047 26.05 24.41 -6.63
N LEU A 1048 26.70 24.91 -7.69
CA LEU A 1048 26.12 25.01 -9.03
C LEU A 1048 26.93 24.18 -10.03
N THR A 1049 26.28 23.24 -10.71
CA THR A 1049 26.83 22.46 -11.81
C THR A 1049 26.07 22.76 -13.10
N LEU A 1050 26.77 23.20 -14.15
CA LEU A 1050 26.24 23.36 -15.50
C LEU A 1050 27.08 22.51 -16.46
N ARG A 1051 26.48 21.51 -17.13
CA ARG A 1051 27.25 20.53 -17.93
C ARG A 1051 26.52 20.07 -19.21
N VAL A 1052 27.02 20.53 -20.35
CA VAL A 1052 26.74 19.95 -21.66
C VAL A 1052 27.51 18.64 -21.88
N TYR A 1053 27.04 17.77 -22.78
CA TYR A 1053 27.63 16.44 -23.08
C TYR A 1053 27.84 15.58 -21.82
N ASN A 1054 26.84 15.55 -20.92
CA ASN A 1054 26.97 14.93 -19.60
C ASN A 1054 27.33 13.44 -19.66
N ASP A 1055 26.74 12.73 -20.61
CA ASP A 1055 26.91 11.28 -20.76
C ASP A 1055 28.19 10.95 -21.58
N GLY A 1056 29.00 11.98 -21.88
CA GLY A 1056 30.25 11.93 -22.63
C GLY A 1056 30.06 12.17 -24.11
N LEU A 1057 31.13 12.62 -24.78
CA LEU A 1057 31.25 12.40 -26.22
C LEU A 1057 31.43 10.89 -26.41
N LEU A 1058 30.40 10.21 -26.91
CA LEU A 1058 30.57 8.84 -27.40
C LEU A 1058 31.67 8.85 -28.47
N PRO A 1059 32.66 7.94 -28.44
CA PRO A 1059 33.53 7.77 -29.58
C PRO A 1059 32.65 7.45 -30.79
N PHE A 1060 32.86 8.13 -31.92
CA PHE A 1060 32.08 7.96 -33.16
C PHE A 1060 32.36 6.62 -33.87
N GLU A 1061 32.74 5.59 -33.11
CA GLU A 1061 33.02 4.24 -33.55
C GLU A 1061 31.71 3.44 -33.72
N CYS A 1062 31.05 3.71 -34.86
CA CYS A 1062 30.23 2.74 -35.61
C CYS A 1062 29.38 1.76 -34.77
N LEU A 1063 28.11 2.12 -34.54
CA LEU A 1063 27.07 1.23 -33.99
C LEU A 1063 26.75 0.04 -34.94
N THR A 1064 27.64 -0.96 -34.95
CA THR A 1064 27.52 -2.39 -35.33
C THR A 1064 26.87 -2.80 -36.66
N SER A 1065 26.26 -1.90 -37.43
CA SER A 1065 25.44 -2.22 -38.62
C SER A 1065 26.07 -1.81 -39.96
N CYS A 1066 27.18 -1.07 -39.96
CA CYS A 1066 27.85 -0.60 -41.19
C CYS A 1066 28.63 -1.72 -41.94
N GLN A 1067 27.91 -2.74 -42.38
CA GLN A 1067 28.38 -3.82 -43.27
C GLN A 1067 27.82 -3.68 -44.70
N GLN A 1068 27.70 -2.44 -45.20
CA GLN A 1068 27.75 -2.09 -46.64
C GLN A 1068 27.65 -0.56 -46.85
N GLY A 1069 28.57 0.01 -47.63
CA GLY A 1069 28.46 1.39 -48.13
C GLY A 1069 29.12 2.47 -47.28
N SER A 1070 29.89 3.33 -47.95
CA SER A 1070 30.70 4.41 -47.37
C SER A 1070 29.89 5.48 -46.61
N ALA A 1071 29.71 5.32 -45.31
CA ALA A 1071 29.24 6.39 -44.43
C ALA A 1071 30.28 7.52 -44.39
N THR A 1072 29.91 8.70 -44.88
CA THR A 1072 30.81 9.87 -44.88
C THR A 1072 30.44 10.74 -43.69
N LEU A 1073 31.22 10.67 -42.62
CA LEU A 1073 31.12 11.60 -41.51
C LEU A 1073 31.34 13.02 -42.04
N VAL A 1074 30.30 13.85 -41.95
CA VAL A 1074 30.41 15.30 -42.08
C VAL A 1074 30.63 15.82 -40.66
N PRO A 1075 31.88 16.12 -40.23
CA PRO A 1075 32.07 16.88 -39.00
C PRO A 1075 31.40 18.25 -39.15
N PRO A 1076 31.04 18.95 -38.05
CA PRO A 1076 30.72 20.37 -38.09
C PRO A 1076 31.78 21.09 -38.92
N THR A 1077 31.36 21.81 -39.97
CA THR A 1077 32.27 22.30 -41.03
C THR A 1077 33.25 23.39 -40.59
N ASP A 1078 33.17 23.76 -39.31
CA ASP A 1078 33.97 24.72 -38.56
C ASP A 1078 34.74 24.10 -37.38
N GLY A 1079 34.46 22.84 -37.02
CA GLY A 1079 35.04 22.15 -35.86
C GLY A 1079 34.51 22.58 -34.49
N VAL A 1080 33.33 23.22 -34.43
CA VAL A 1080 32.75 23.74 -33.18
C VAL A 1080 31.78 22.72 -32.55
N LEU A 1081 31.79 22.61 -31.21
CA LEU A 1081 30.78 21.85 -30.46
C LEU A 1081 29.43 22.57 -30.51
N ASN A 1082 28.35 21.88 -30.87
CA ASN A 1082 27.07 22.52 -31.13
C ASN A 1082 26.39 23.03 -29.84
N ALA A 1083 26.55 22.31 -28.72
CA ALA A 1083 25.97 22.69 -27.43
C ALA A 1083 26.85 23.67 -26.64
N ASN A 1084 26.25 24.78 -26.18
CA ASN A 1084 26.91 25.86 -25.47
C ASN A 1084 26.34 26.05 -24.04
N ILE A 1085 26.97 26.92 -23.23
CA ILE A 1085 26.41 27.39 -21.95
C ILE A 1085 26.36 28.93 -22.00
N ALA A 1086 25.15 29.49 -22.09
CA ALA A 1086 24.90 30.92 -22.21
C ALA A 1086 24.41 31.50 -20.88
N LEU A 1087 25.22 32.35 -20.25
CA LEU A 1087 24.96 32.95 -18.94
C LEU A 1087 24.43 34.39 -19.08
N GLY A 1088 23.14 34.55 -19.34
CA GLY A 1088 22.44 35.85 -19.38
C GLY A 1088 21.66 36.21 -18.11
N GLY A 1089 21.46 35.24 -17.21
CA GLY A 1089 20.75 35.39 -15.93
C GLY A 1089 21.63 35.82 -14.75
N THR A 1090 21.06 35.79 -13.55
CA THR A 1090 21.71 36.10 -12.27
C THR A 1090 21.99 34.81 -11.50
N ILE A 1091 23.14 34.73 -10.83
CA ILE A 1091 23.51 33.65 -9.91
C ILE A 1091 23.87 34.28 -8.56
N TYR A 1092 23.25 33.81 -7.48
CA TYR A 1092 23.59 34.13 -6.09
C TYR A 1092 24.24 32.91 -5.42
N ALA A 1093 25.31 33.14 -4.65
CA ALA A 1093 26.10 32.14 -3.94
C ALA A 1093 26.78 32.78 -2.72
#